data_AF-A0A8S0QG10-F1
#
_entry.id   AF-A0A8S0QG10-F1
#
_cell.length_a   1.000
_cell.length_b   1.000
_cell.length_c   1.000
_cell.angle_alpha   90.00
_cell.angle_beta   90.00
_cell.angle_gamma   90.00
#
_symmetry.space_group_name_H-M   'P 1'
#
loop_
_entity.id
_entity.type
_entity.pdbx_description
1 polymer ?
#
loop_
_entity_poly.entity_id
_entity_poly.type
_entity_poly.pdbx_seq_one_letter_code
_entity_poly.pdbx_strand_id
1 'polypeptide(L)'
;MPRVPRVQDEEDNYWIENGFEDTDGSLSANENDGLDCRKRGPNHGTNVCADESGRILLTVEGNRFITILASCAVSANLKAHLEGYYPASSLVPVDTKNFLWERFQGYGPPWLSVEHCNGIIETKWNNEGWKKSKLGHDDRLTIKSGTITKHTASSITIAAHKLRLEKYDTAIHEKYGSNVSQPKIDIEAWCEAIQHPCKGGHLYGLVDLYNRSQLHYKKFFHLALHQLRPPSTATAATKASMEVEGRKVEIFFFPFVGGGHLIPMIDLARLFASHGVKATVITIPNDITVFQKSIDRDQQTGLDINFHALELPADATLQNVDMSAPPMTDTSILQEPFEQLLIHRRPDCVVTDTFHRWVADVIDVIGIPRIIFNGNCCFARCCDENIKRFSPHKEVASDMELFVVPGLPDKIELTRSQLPIFVRTGTEFPGKSMRAEQNSFGQVVNSFYALEPAYVDYYRNVIGKKTWLVGPVSLCNRNLEDKAARGQKATIDENSCLNWLDSKKPNSVLYVSFGSLARLSPTQLYEIACGLESAGHPFIWVVGKILDDKDKENCFPDGFEERILDSKMSLIIKGWAPQLLILEHESIGGFMTHCGWNSTLEGVSAGLPMITWPLSAEQFYNEKLVTEVLKIGIRVGSEEWASWNMERKIVVGKDKVKAAVVRLMGGGVETVEMMRRAKVLAEEAKRAVEVGGSSFNDVDALINDINNYGS
;
A
#
# COMPACT_ATOMS: atom_id res chain seq x y z
N MET A 1 14.16 61.65 -6.03
CA MET A 1 13.72 61.81 -7.44
C MET A 1 14.94 61.80 -8.36
N PRO A 2 14.81 61.36 -9.64
CA PRO A 2 15.48 60.11 -10.03
C PRO A 2 16.11 60.14 -11.44
N ARG A 3 16.55 58.98 -11.97
CA ARG A 3 15.89 58.33 -13.14
C ARG A 3 16.43 56.92 -13.45
N VAL A 4 15.50 56.06 -13.87
CA VAL A 4 15.69 54.72 -14.47
C VAL A 4 15.36 54.83 -15.97
N PRO A 5 16.02 54.07 -16.85
CA PRO A 5 15.33 53.05 -17.68
C PRO A 5 16.24 51.82 -17.95
N ARG A 6 15.83 50.67 -18.50
CA ARG A 6 14.54 49.97 -18.72
C ARG A 6 14.88 48.48 -18.96
N VAL A 7 13.91 47.58 -18.76
CA VAL A 7 13.96 46.20 -19.29
C VAL A 7 13.46 46.20 -20.73
N GLN A 8 13.92 45.24 -21.54
CA GLN A 8 13.27 44.87 -22.80
C GLN A 8 13.38 43.35 -22.99
N ASP A 9 12.24 42.70 -23.23
CA ASP A 9 12.07 41.27 -23.52
C ASP A 9 11.98 41.02 -25.04
N GLU A 10 12.08 39.74 -25.44
CA GLU A 10 11.40 39.02 -26.56
C GLU A 10 12.24 37.74 -26.84
N GLU A 11 11.79 36.53 -26.47
CA GLU A 11 10.75 35.65 -27.08
C GLU A 11 11.15 34.99 -28.40
N ASP A 12 11.08 33.65 -28.45
CA ASP A 12 11.16 32.87 -29.70
C ASP A 12 10.27 31.61 -29.66
N ASN A 13 9.00 31.82 -30.02
CA ASN A 13 8.14 31.01 -30.89
C ASN A 13 7.89 29.49 -30.64
N TYR A 14 6.62 29.19 -30.33
CA TYR A 14 5.92 27.96 -30.73
C TYR A 14 5.09 28.22 -32.00
N TRP A 15 5.05 27.27 -32.93
CA TRP A 15 4.16 27.29 -34.09
C TRP A 15 2.77 26.71 -33.75
N ILE A 16 1.69 27.38 -34.19
CA ILE A 16 0.71 26.86 -35.18
C ILE A 16 -0.35 27.94 -35.49
N GLU A 17 -0.78 27.93 -36.75
CA GLU A 17 -1.65 28.87 -37.46
C GLU A 17 -3.01 29.16 -36.80
N ASN A 18 -3.52 30.40 -36.93
CA ASN A 18 -4.68 30.72 -37.81
C ASN A 18 -5.06 32.21 -37.84
N GLY A 19 -4.99 32.82 -39.04
CA GLY A 19 -5.98 33.74 -39.64
C GLY A 19 -6.46 35.03 -38.95
N PHE A 20 -6.14 36.17 -39.60
CA PHE A 20 -6.88 37.45 -39.68
C PHE A 20 -6.93 38.42 -38.46
N GLU A 21 -6.19 39.54 -38.61
CA GLU A 21 -6.72 40.93 -38.78
C GLU A 21 -8.21 41.14 -38.35
N ASP A 22 -8.69 42.18 -37.64
CA ASP A 22 -8.20 43.52 -37.29
C ASP A 22 -9.23 44.18 -36.30
N THR A 23 -9.13 45.38 -35.68
CA THR A 23 -8.16 46.49 -35.61
C THR A 23 -8.27 47.20 -34.21
N ASP A 24 -7.42 48.19 -33.93
CA ASP A 24 -7.57 49.43 -33.11
C ASP A 24 -8.66 49.61 -32.01
N GLY A 25 -8.27 50.21 -30.88
CA GLY A 25 -9.22 50.85 -29.95
C GLY A 25 -8.73 51.16 -28.52
N SER A 26 -7.86 52.15 -28.35
CA SER A 26 -7.36 52.60 -27.03
C SER A 26 -8.43 53.24 -26.11
N LEU A 27 -8.37 52.99 -24.80
CA LEU A 27 -8.03 54.04 -23.79
C LEU A 27 -8.08 53.59 -22.30
N SER A 28 -7.03 53.99 -21.57
CA SER A 28 -6.89 54.30 -20.12
C SER A 28 -7.73 53.57 -19.06
N ALA A 29 -7.03 52.92 -18.12
CA ALA A 29 -7.53 52.57 -16.79
C ALA A 29 -7.45 53.76 -15.80
N ASN A 30 -8.25 53.69 -14.73
CA ASN A 30 -8.01 54.37 -13.45
C ASN A 30 -7.98 53.31 -12.35
N GLU A 31 -7.06 53.43 -11.40
CA GLU A 31 -6.84 52.45 -10.33
C GLU A 31 -7.86 52.60 -9.19
N ASN A 32 -8.47 51.50 -8.75
CA ASN A 32 -8.52 51.07 -7.35
C ASN A 32 -9.22 49.71 -7.19
N ASP A 33 -8.91 49.06 -6.07
CA ASP A 33 -9.46 47.80 -5.54
C ASP A 33 -9.14 46.51 -6.32
N GLY A 34 -8.58 45.55 -5.58
CA GLY A 34 -8.00 44.33 -6.14
C GLY A 34 -9.01 43.20 -6.35
N LEU A 35 -9.09 42.72 -7.60
CA LEU A 35 -9.64 41.41 -7.99
C LEU A 35 -8.85 40.93 -9.23
N ASP A 36 -8.04 39.87 -9.09
CA ASP A 36 -7.22 39.35 -10.19
C ASP A 36 -8.07 38.52 -11.18
N CYS A 37 -8.62 39.20 -12.19
CA CYS A 37 -9.35 38.57 -13.29
C CYS A 37 -8.45 38.34 -14.51
N ARG A 38 -7.91 37.12 -14.68
CA ARG A 38 -7.13 36.74 -15.87
C ARG A 38 -7.80 35.68 -16.75
N LYS A 39 -7.82 36.01 -18.05
CA LYS A 39 -8.15 35.20 -19.26
C LYS A 39 -9.63 34.81 -19.49
N ARG A 40 -10.30 35.65 -20.29
CA ARG A 40 -11.47 35.29 -21.12
C ARG A 40 -11.03 34.41 -22.29
N GLY A 41 -11.87 33.43 -22.68
CA GLY A 41 -11.86 32.84 -24.02
C GLY A 41 -13.05 33.37 -24.84
N PRO A 42 -12.96 33.46 -26.19
CA PRO A 42 -14.09 33.88 -27.00
C PRO A 42 -15.20 32.83 -26.97
N ASN A 43 -16.46 33.29 -27.05
CA ASN A 43 -17.69 32.48 -27.01
C ASN A 43 -18.00 31.79 -25.68
N HIS A 44 -18.37 32.57 -24.65
CA HIS A 44 -19.67 32.46 -23.94
C HIS A 44 -19.76 33.55 -22.84
N GLY A 45 -20.77 34.42 -22.92
CA GLY A 45 -20.89 35.62 -22.08
C GLY A 45 -21.51 35.35 -20.70
N THR A 46 -20.70 34.99 -19.71
CA THR A 46 -21.09 35.04 -18.28
C THR A 46 -19.85 35.27 -17.42
N ASN A 47 -19.76 36.41 -16.74
CA ASN A 47 -18.69 36.65 -15.76
C ASN A 47 -19.16 36.22 -14.37
N VAL A 48 -18.30 35.48 -13.65
CA VAL A 48 -18.55 35.01 -12.28
C VAL A 48 -17.41 35.52 -11.41
N CYS A 49 -17.71 36.41 -10.47
CA CYS A 49 -16.75 36.88 -9.47
C CYS A 49 -17.22 36.48 -8.07
N ALA A 50 -16.27 36.16 -7.19
CA ALA A 50 -16.55 35.86 -5.79
C ALA A 50 -15.59 36.62 -4.88
N ASP A 51 -16.11 37.21 -3.79
CA ASP A 51 -15.28 37.82 -2.75
C ASP A 51 -14.76 36.78 -1.74
N GLU A 52 -13.81 37.17 -0.90
CA GLU A 52 -13.19 36.30 0.13
C GLU A 52 -14.19 35.80 1.19
N SER A 53 -15.42 36.34 1.23
CA SER A 53 -16.52 35.86 2.08
C SER A 53 -17.50 34.91 1.35
N GLY A 54 -17.18 34.51 0.11
CA GLY A 54 -17.88 33.46 -0.64
C GLY A 54 -19.16 33.89 -1.35
N ARG A 55 -19.40 35.20 -1.51
CA ARG A 55 -20.59 35.72 -2.21
C ARG A 55 -20.34 35.75 -3.71
N ILE A 56 -21.32 35.32 -4.51
CA ILE A 56 -21.18 35.23 -5.97
C ILE A 56 -21.96 36.35 -6.66
N LEU A 57 -21.26 37.16 -7.47
CA LEU A 57 -21.85 38.12 -8.39
C LEU A 57 -21.83 37.57 -9.82
N LEU A 58 -22.95 37.72 -10.52
CA LEU A 58 -23.15 37.34 -11.91
C LEU A 58 -23.54 38.57 -12.72
N THR A 59 -22.79 38.86 -13.78
CA THR A 59 -23.16 39.87 -14.79
C THR A 59 -23.27 39.23 -16.17
N VAL A 60 -24.35 39.57 -16.85
CA VAL A 60 -24.65 39.17 -18.24
C VAL A 60 -24.87 40.46 -19.03
N GLU A 61 -24.13 40.61 -20.12
CA GLU A 61 -24.29 41.73 -21.05
C GLU A 61 -25.27 41.34 -22.17
N GLY A 62 -26.29 42.17 -22.38
CA GLY A 62 -27.41 41.89 -23.29
C GLY A 62 -28.76 41.99 -22.57
N ASN A 63 -29.69 42.74 -23.14
CA ASN A 63 -30.97 43.12 -22.51
C ASN A 63 -31.80 41.94 -21.96
N ARG A 64 -31.65 41.61 -20.66
CA ARG A 64 -32.72 41.43 -19.64
C ARG A 64 -32.20 40.82 -18.32
N PHE A 65 -32.55 41.50 -17.21
CA PHE A 65 -32.44 41.11 -15.79
C PHE A 65 -31.06 40.81 -15.18
N ILE A 66 -30.74 41.56 -14.12
CA ILE A 66 -29.66 41.25 -13.16
C ILE A 66 -30.30 40.48 -11.99
N THR A 67 -29.86 39.25 -11.74
CA THR A 67 -30.34 38.44 -10.60
C THR A 67 -29.27 38.36 -9.52
N ILE A 68 -29.50 39.03 -8.39
CA ILE A 68 -28.63 38.96 -7.21
C ILE A 68 -29.11 37.81 -6.31
N LEU A 69 -28.29 36.77 -6.15
CA LEU A 69 -28.54 35.70 -5.18
C LEU A 69 -28.09 36.14 -3.77
N ALA A 70 -28.99 36.79 -3.05
CA ALA A 70 -28.78 37.10 -1.62
C ALA A 70 -29.22 35.92 -0.74
N SER A 71 -28.31 35.43 0.12
CA SER A 71 -28.74 34.62 1.28
C SER A 71 -29.60 35.46 2.23
N CYS A 72 -30.49 34.83 3.00
CA CYS A 72 -31.61 35.46 3.71
C CYS A 72 -31.26 36.42 4.88
N ALA A 73 -30.06 37.02 4.90
CA ALA A 73 -29.66 38.06 5.84
C ALA A 73 -29.07 39.26 5.08
N VAL A 74 -29.93 40.07 4.45
CA VAL A 74 -29.53 41.36 3.89
C VAL A 74 -29.26 42.32 5.05
N SER A 75 -27.99 42.55 5.39
CA SER A 75 -27.63 43.63 6.31
C SER A 75 -28.10 44.97 5.74
N ALA A 76 -28.68 45.84 6.58
CA ALA A 76 -29.29 47.09 6.13
C ALA A 76 -28.33 47.97 5.30
N ASN A 77 -27.04 47.91 5.61
CA ASN A 77 -25.99 48.67 4.91
C ASN A 77 -25.85 48.25 3.42
N LEU A 78 -26.02 46.97 3.08
CA LEU A 78 -25.91 46.51 1.69
C LEU A 78 -27.13 46.93 0.87
N LYS A 79 -28.32 46.94 1.49
CA LYS A 79 -29.54 47.43 0.84
C LYS A 79 -29.43 48.93 0.53
N ALA A 80 -29.03 49.73 1.51
CA ALA A 80 -28.82 51.17 1.34
C ALA A 80 -27.74 51.49 0.28
N HIS A 81 -26.69 50.67 0.16
CA HIS A 81 -25.68 50.83 -0.88
C HIS A 81 -26.25 50.54 -2.29
N LEU A 82 -27.01 49.47 -2.47
CA LEU A 82 -27.57 49.08 -3.77
C LEU A 82 -28.71 50.01 -4.24
N GLU A 83 -29.54 50.52 -3.31
CA GLU A 83 -30.58 51.52 -3.60
C GLU A 83 -30.00 52.89 -4.04
N GLY A 84 -28.70 53.12 -3.82
CA GLY A 84 -27.98 54.30 -4.34
C GLY A 84 -27.56 54.21 -5.81
N TYR A 85 -27.48 53.00 -6.40
CA TYR A 85 -27.02 52.79 -7.78
C TYR A 85 -28.11 52.33 -8.75
N TYR A 86 -29.22 51.77 -8.25
CA TYR A 86 -30.31 51.26 -9.10
C TYR A 86 -31.69 51.68 -8.58
N PRO A 87 -32.67 52.03 -9.45
CA PRO A 87 -34.03 52.34 -9.02
C PRO A 87 -34.67 51.15 -8.31
N ALA A 88 -35.34 51.40 -7.18
CA ALA A 88 -35.93 50.36 -6.33
C ALA A 88 -36.90 49.40 -7.08
N SER A 89 -37.50 49.85 -8.19
CA SER A 89 -38.33 49.03 -9.09
C SER A 89 -37.58 47.93 -9.86
N SER A 90 -36.24 47.92 -9.82
CA SER A 90 -35.38 46.95 -10.53
C SER A 90 -34.92 45.79 -9.65
N LEU A 91 -35.20 45.83 -8.33
CA LEU A 91 -34.82 44.79 -7.36
C LEU A 91 -36.03 43.88 -7.07
N VAL A 92 -36.09 42.73 -7.74
CA VAL A 92 -37.16 41.73 -7.54
C VAL A 92 -36.71 40.66 -6.53
N PRO A 93 -37.46 40.40 -5.45
CA PRO A 93 -37.20 39.26 -4.57
C PRO A 93 -37.52 37.95 -5.32
N VAL A 94 -36.54 37.07 -5.46
CA VAL A 94 -36.73 35.74 -6.07
C VAL A 94 -36.77 34.69 -4.98
N ASP A 95 -37.91 34.00 -4.84
CA ASP A 95 -37.96 32.74 -4.09
C ASP A 95 -37.09 31.71 -4.80
N THR A 96 -35.92 31.46 -4.22
CA THR A 96 -34.86 30.64 -4.80
C THR A 96 -35.30 29.18 -4.93
N LYS A 97 -36.26 28.72 -4.12
CA LYS A 97 -36.77 27.33 -4.14
C LYS A 97 -37.64 27.10 -5.38
N ASN A 98 -38.54 28.05 -5.67
CA ASN A 98 -39.44 27.98 -6.83
C ASN A 98 -38.70 28.22 -8.17
N PHE A 99 -37.77 29.17 -8.24
CA PHE A 99 -36.99 29.42 -9.47
C PHE A 99 -36.13 28.21 -9.91
N LEU A 100 -35.58 27.45 -8.95
CA LEU A 100 -34.85 26.22 -9.24
C LEU A 100 -35.78 25.08 -9.69
N TRP A 101 -36.99 25.00 -9.14
CA TRP A 101 -38.00 24.02 -9.55
C TRP A 101 -38.49 24.24 -10.98
N GLU A 102 -38.80 25.48 -11.37
CA GLU A 102 -39.22 25.82 -12.75
C GLU A 102 -38.15 25.48 -13.78
N ARG A 103 -36.86 25.69 -13.47
CA ARG A 103 -35.76 25.24 -14.34
C ARG A 103 -35.60 23.72 -14.41
N PHE A 104 -35.98 22.99 -13.36
CA PHE A 104 -35.93 21.52 -13.35
C PHE A 104 -37.02 20.89 -14.22
N GLN A 105 -38.22 21.49 -14.31
CA GLN A 105 -39.29 20.98 -15.16
C GLN A 105 -38.94 20.94 -16.66
N GLY A 106 -38.00 21.76 -17.12
CA GLY A 106 -37.53 21.74 -18.52
C GLY A 106 -36.60 20.56 -18.88
N TYR A 107 -36.05 19.84 -17.89
CA TYR A 107 -34.94 18.89 -18.10
C TYR A 107 -34.98 17.62 -17.23
N GLY A 108 -35.95 17.47 -16.31
CA GLY A 108 -36.08 16.31 -15.42
C GLY A 108 -37.04 15.21 -15.93
N PRO A 109 -36.92 13.95 -15.42
CA PRO A 109 -37.86 12.88 -15.77
C PRO A 109 -39.28 13.14 -15.24
N PRO A 110 -40.36 12.73 -15.96
CA PRO A 110 -41.75 13.02 -15.56
C PRO A 110 -42.21 12.43 -14.22
N TRP A 111 -41.50 11.42 -13.70
CA TRP A 111 -41.85 10.70 -12.47
C TRP A 111 -41.27 11.31 -11.19
N LEU A 112 -40.52 12.42 -11.28
CA LEU A 112 -39.88 13.06 -10.14
C LEU A 112 -40.84 14.07 -9.46
N SER A 113 -41.40 13.72 -8.29
CA SER A 113 -42.36 14.59 -7.59
C SER A 113 -41.71 15.79 -6.87
N VAL A 114 -42.49 16.87 -6.73
CA VAL A 114 -42.08 18.12 -6.03
C VAL A 114 -41.55 17.82 -4.63
N GLU A 115 -42.23 16.93 -3.90
CA GLU A 115 -41.92 16.58 -2.51
C GLU A 115 -40.61 15.79 -2.40
N HIS A 116 -40.31 14.90 -3.36
CA HIS A 116 -39.03 14.19 -3.41
C HIS A 116 -37.85 15.15 -3.61
N CYS A 117 -37.99 16.13 -4.51
CA CYS A 117 -36.97 17.15 -4.74
C CYS A 117 -36.80 18.08 -3.53
N ASN A 118 -37.90 18.48 -2.87
CA ASN A 118 -37.84 19.30 -1.65
C ASN A 118 -37.10 18.57 -0.51
N GLY A 119 -37.36 17.28 -0.29
CA GLY A 119 -36.62 16.48 0.69
C GLY A 119 -35.11 16.37 0.40
N ILE A 120 -34.72 16.25 -0.88
CA ILE A 120 -33.31 16.24 -1.29
C ILE A 120 -32.64 17.60 -1.04
N ILE A 121 -33.34 18.70 -1.31
CA ILE A 121 -32.83 20.08 -1.11
C ILE A 121 -32.64 20.35 0.39
N GLU A 122 -33.62 20.02 1.22
CA GLU A 122 -33.56 20.25 2.68
C GLU A 122 -32.48 19.40 3.36
N THR A 123 -32.29 18.16 2.93
CA THR A 123 -31.24 17.27 3.46
C THR A 123 -29.82 17.79 3.15
N LYS A 124 -29.61 18.44 2.00
CA LYS A 124 -28.33 19.08 1.65
C LYS A 124 -28.14 20.44 2.30
N TRP A 125 -29.19 21.25 2.38
CA TRP A 125 -29.10 22.62 2.90
C TRP A 125 -28.75 22.65 4.39
N ASN A 126 -29.36 21.76 5.18
CA ASN A 126 -29.26 21.80 6.64
C ASN A 126 -27.97 21.17 7.21
N ASN A 127 -27.25 20.34 6.46
CA ASN A 127 -26.11 19.57 6.99
C ASN A 127 -24.72 20.19 6.73
N GLU A 128 -24.50 20.90 5.61
CA GLU A 128 -23.15 21.37 5.24
C GLU A 128 -23.07 22.80 4.69
N GLY A 129 -24.22 23.43 4.41
CA GLY A 129 -24.28 24.57 3.49
C GLY A 129 -23.88 24.17 2.05
N TRP A 130 -24.06 25.05 1.08
CA TRP A 130 -23.66 24.79 -0.31
C TRP A 130 -22.15 24.93 -0.52
N LYS A 131 -21.36 24.01 0.07
CA LYS A 131 -19.97 23.82 -0.35
C LYS A 131 -19.96 23.28 -1.78
N LYS A 132 -19.23 23.98 -2.65
CA LYS A 132 -19.03 23.62 -4.06
C LYS A 132 -18.21 22.32 -4.12
N SER A 133 -18.87 21.17 -4.03
CA SER A 133 -18.23 19.86 -4.19
C SER A 133 -17.62 19.80 -5.59
N LYS A 134 -16.30 20.01 -5.68
CA LYS A 134 -15.51 19.65 -6.85
C LYS A 134 -15.53 18.12 -6.95
N LEU A 135 -16.61 17.57 -7.51
CA LEU A 135 -16.54 16.27 -8.17
C LEU A 135 -15.41 16.39 -9.19
N GLY A 136 -14.42 15.51 -9.07
CA GLY A 136 -13.25 15.53 -9.94
C GLY A 136 -13.67 15.31 -11.39
N HIS A 137 -12.76 15.58 -12.32
CA HIS A 137 -12.98 15.17 -13.71
C HIS A 137 -13.14 13.64 -13.83
N ASP A 138 -12.68 12.91 -12.81
CA ASP A 138 -12.62 11.46 -12.64
C ASP A 138 -13.95 10.80 -12.24
N ASP A 139 -14.91 11.56 -11.68
CA ASP A 139 -16.24 11.05 -11.27
C ASP A 139 -17.26 11.00 -12.42
N ARG A 140 -16.83 11.32 -13.64
CA ARG A 140 -17.71 11.32 -14.83
C ARG A 140 -17.94 9.90 -15.34
N LEU A 141 -19.22 9.52 -15.46
CA LEU A 141 -19.65 8.37 -16.25
C LEU A 141 -19.92 8.81 -17.70
N THR A 142 -19.33 8.09 -18.65
CA THR A 142 -19.49 8.33 -20.08
C THR A 142 -20.17 7.10 -20.71
N ILE A 143 -21.33 7.32 -21.33
CA ILE A 143 -22.08 6.29 -22.07
C ILE A 143 -21.79 6.47 -23.56
N LYS A 144 -21.24 5.44 -24.20
CA LYS A 144 -21.10 5.35 -25.66
C LYS A 144 -21.43 3.94 -26.13
N SER A 145 -22.20 3.83 -27.22
CA SER A 145 -22.47 2.57 -27.93
C SER A 145 -22.84 1.39 -27.02
N GLY A 146 -23.76 1.58 -26.07
CA GLY A 146 -24.21 0.53 -25.15
C GLY A 146 -23.25 0.16 -24.01
N THR A 147 -22.17 0.92 -23.81
CA THR A 147 -21.15 0.69 -22.78
C THR A 147 -21.08 1.86 -21.80
N ILE A 148 -21.08 1.55 -20.50
CA ILE A 148 -20.89 2.50 -19.41
C ILE A 148 -19.40 2.49 -19.04
N THR A 149 -18.75 3.65 -19.15
CA THR A 149 -17.32 3.80 -18.83
C THR A 149 -17.16 4.79 -17.68
N LYS A 150 -16.53 4.35 -16.57
CA LYS A 150 -16.01 5.26 -15.55
C LYS A 150 -14.60 5.68 -15.95
N HIS A 151 -14.25 6.96 -15.82
CA HIS A 151 -12.96 7.49 -16.27
C HIS A 151 -11.71 6.94 -15.52
N THR A 152 -11.89 6.05 -14.54
CA THR A 152 -10.84 5.35 -13.80
C THR A 152 -10.85 3.82 -14.05
N ALA A 153 -10.86 3.42 -15.33
CA ALA A 153 -10.43 2.11 -15.84
C ALA A 153 -11.32 0.85 -15.62
N SER A 154 -12.65 0.99 -15.55
CA SER A 154 -13.55 -0.16 -15.75
C SER A 154 -14.73 0.19 -16.66
N SER A 155 -14.85 -0.52 -17.78
CA SER A 155 -16.02 -0.46 -18.67
C SER A 155 -16.92 -1.69 -18.45
N ILE A 156 -18.23 -1.49 -18.45
CA ILE A 156 -19.22 -2.57 -18.42
C ILE A 156 -20.30 -2.31 -19.44
N THR A 157 -20.70 -3.35 -20.18
CA THR A 157 -21.84 -3.23 -21.11
C THR A 157 -23.14 -3.12 -20.33
N ILE A 158 -24.13 -2.40 -20.85
CA ILE A 158 -25.45 -2.27 -20.21
C ILE A 158 -26.06 -3.67 -19.99
N ALA A 159 -25.88 -4.59 -20.95
CA ALA A 159 -26.34 -5.97 -20.85
C ALA A 159 -25.67 -6.75 -19.68
N ALA A 160 -24.35 -6.63 -19.52
CA ALA A 160 -23.65 -7.30 -18.41
C ALA A 160 -24.05 -6.71 -17.04
N HIS A 161 -24.30 -5.40 -16.96
CA HIS A 161 -24.79 -4.79 -15.73
C HIS A 161 -26.24 -5.19 -15.43
N LYS A 162 -27.11 -5.26 -16.45
CA LYS A 162 -28.50 -5.76 -16.31
C LYS A 162 -28.50 -7.19 -15.76
N LEU A 163 -27.72 -8.09 -16.37
CA LEU A 163 -27.58 -9.49 -15.92
C LEU A 163 -27.06 -9.59 -14.47
N ARG A 164 -26.17 -8.67 -14.05
CA ARG A 164 -25.70 -8.59 -12.66
C ARG A 164 -26.82 -8.19 -11.70
N LEU A 165 -27.67 -7.23 -12.07
CA LEU A 165 -28.85 -6.82 -11.28
C LEU A 165 -29.90 -7.96 -11.20
N GLU A 166 -30.19 -8.63 -12.32
CA GLU A 166 -31.12 -9.77 -12.39
C GLU A 166 -30.67 -10.94 -11.49
N LYS A 167 -29.35 -11.24 -11.45
CA LYS A 167 -28.77 -12.23 -10.52
C LYS A 167 -28.93 -11.83 -9.06
N TYR A 168 -28.77 -10.56 -8.70
CA TYR A 168 -28.98 -10.10 -7.33
C TYR A 168 -30.46 -10.17 -6.91
N ASP A 169 -31.39 -9.76 -7.79
CA ASP A 169 -32.84 -9.85 -7.54
C ASP A 169 -33.29 -11.31 -7.34
N THR A 170 -32.78 -12.22 -8.17
CA THR A 170 -33.00 -13.67 -8.05
C THR A 170 -32.49 -14.21 -6.71
N ALA A 171 -31.24 -13.91 -6.34
CA ALA A 171 -30.64 -14.39 -5.09
C ALA A 171 -31.33 -13.84 -3.82
N ILE A 172 -31.94 -12.65 -3.90
CA ILE A 172 -32.79 -12.09 -2.84
C ILE A 172 -34.11 -12.87 -2.76
N HIS A 173 -34.77 -13.11 -3.90
CA HIS A 173 -36.03 -13.84 -3.94
C HIS A 173 -35.91 -15.31 -3.51
N GLU A 174 -34.85 -16.02 -3.92
CA GLU A 174 -34.56 -17.40 -3.50
C GLU A 174 -34.31 -17.53 -1.99
N LYS A 175 -33.65 -16.53 -1.39
CA LYS A 175 -33.23 -16.59 0.02
C LYS A 175 -34.30 -16.15 1.03
N TYR A 176 -35.24 -15.29 0.63
CA TYR A 176 -36.21 -14.67 1.55
C TYR A 176 -37.69 -14.88 1.17
N GLY A 177 -37.98 -15.43 -0.01
CA GLY A 177 -39.34 -15.75 -0.45
C GLY A 177 -40.22 -14.53 -0.75
N SER A 178 -41.47 -14.80 -1.15
CA SER A 178 -42.39 -13.80 -1.72
C SER A 178 -42.95 -12.75 -0.73
N ASN A 179 -42.64 -12.86 0.55
CA ASN A 179 -43.29 -12.07 1.63
C ASN A 179 -42.50 -10.84 2.10
N VAL A 180 -41.39 -10.48 1.44
CA VAL A 180 -40.67 -9.24 1.75
C VAL A 180 -41.31 -8.07 0.99
N SER A 181 -41.93 -7.15 1.72
CA SER A 181 -42.48 -5.90 1.17
C SER A 181 -41.37 -4.87 0.86
N GLN A 182 -40.41 -5.25 0.03
CA GLN A 182 -39.34 -4.37 -0.45
C GLN A 182 -39.65 -3.82 -1.85
N PRO A 183 -39.12 -2.64 -2.21
CA PRO A 183 -39.26 -2.10 -3.55
C PRO A 183 -38.52 -3.01 -4.54
N LYS A 184 -39.29 -3.65 -5.43
CA LYS A 184 -38.75 -4.41 -6.56
C LYS A 184 -37.82 -3.52 -7.39
N ILE A 185 -36.70 -4.06 -7.88
CA ILE A 185 -35.90 -3.32 -8.85
C ILE A 185 -36.73 -3.19 -10.13
N ASP A 186 -37.09 -1.97 -10.51
CA ASP A 186 -37.59 -1.72 -11.85
C ASP A 186 -36.39 -1.67 -12.82
N ILE A 187 -35.97 -2.87 -13.22
CA ILE A 187 -34.84 -3.08 -14.13
C ILE A 187 -35.16 -2.50 -15.51
N GLU A 188 -36.44 -2.44 -15.90
CA GLU A 188 -36.87 -1.83 -17.16
C GLU A 188 -36.74 -0.30 -17.11
N ALA A 189 -37.26 0.36 -16.07
CA ALA A 189 -37.07 1.80 -15.87
C ALA A 189 -35.59 2.20 -15.73
N TRP A 190 -34.75 1.35 -15.13
CA TRP A 190 -33.30 1.56 -15.10
C TRP A 190 -32.67 1.48 -16.49
N CYS A 191 -33.07 0.49 -17.31
CA CYS A 191 -32.60 0.37 -18.69
C CYS A 191 -33.06 1.56 -19.56
N GLU A 192 -34.31 2.00 -19.39
CA GLU A 192 -34.89 3.13 -20.12
C GLU A 192 -34.19 4.46 -19.79
N ALA A 193 -33.90 4.71 -18.51
CA ALA A 193 -33.16 5.90 -18.06
C ALA A 193 -31.75 6.02 -18.66
N ILE A 194 -31.12 4.91 -19.02
CA ILE A 194 -29.75 4.86 -19.56
C ILE A 194 -29.74 4.98 -21.10
N GLN A 195 -30.84 4.66 -21.77
CA GLN A 195 -30.99 4.81 -23.22
C GLN A 195 -31.27 6.27 -23.66
N HIS A 196 -31.67 7.15 -22.74
CA HIS A 196 -31.96 8.56 -23.01
C HIS A 196 -30.95 9.54 -22.36
N PRO A 197 -29.70 9.63 -22.86
CA PRO A 197 -28.78 10.66 -22.39
C PRO A 197 -29.27 12.06 -22.78
N CYS A 198 -29.36 12.97 -21.81
CA CYS A 198 -29.71 14.37 -22.05
C CYS A 198 -28.76 15.01 -23.09
N LYS A 199 -29.31 15.81 -24.02
CA LYS A 199 -28.53 16.55 -25.02
C LYS A 199 -27.46 17.41 -24.32
N GLY A 200 -26.20 16.99 -24.43
CA GLY A 200 -25.05 17.63 -23.75
C GLY A 200 -24.01 16.68 -23.17
N GLY A 201 -24.30 15.38 -23.04
CA GLY A 201 -23.26 14.35 -22.80
C GLY A 201 -22.61 14.34 -21.41
N HIS A 202 -23.19 15.03 -20.41
CA HIS A 202 -22.70 15.04 -19.03
C HIS A 202 -23.79 14.63 -18.03
N LEU A 203 -23.65 13.43 -17.48
CA LEU A 203 -24.67 12.73 -16.68
C LEU A 203 -24.47 12.93 -15.16
N TYR A 204 -24.53 14.17 -14.69
CA TYR A 204 -24.37 14.47 -13.26
C TYR A 204 -25.48 13.84 -12.37
N GLY A 205 -26.70 13.68 -12.88
CA GLY A 205 -27.80 13.03 -12.14
C GLY A 205 -27.70 11.49 -12.09
N LEU A 206 -27.22 10.86 -13.16
CA LEU A 206 -27.11 9.40 -13.24
C LEU A 206 -25.86 8.86 -12.51
N VAL A 207 -24.82 9.68 -12.31
CA VAL A 207 -23.75 9.38 -11.34
C VAL A 207 -24.28 9.33 -9.92
N ASP A 208 -25.12 10.28 -9.50
CA ASP A 208 -25.74 10.23 -8.16
C ASP A 208 -26.76 9.07 -8.06
N LEU A 209 -27.50 8.74 -9.11
CA LEU A 209 -28.38 7.56 -9.12
C LEU A 209 -27.60 6.23 -9.08
N TYR A 210 -26.47 6.11 -9.78
CA TYR A 210 -25.59 4.94 -9.78
C TYR A 210 -24.85 4.78 -8.44
N ASN A 211 -24.33 5.89 -7.90
CA ASN A 211 -23.71 5.88 -6.58
C ASN A 211 -24.75 5.63 -5.49
N ARG A 212 -25.97 6.18 -5.58
CA ARG A 212 -27.06 5.89 -4.64
C ARG A 212 -27.63 4.50 -4.80
N SER A 213 -27.67 3.91 -5.99
CA SER A 213 -28.09 2.50 -6.11
C SER A 213 -27.06 1.61 -5.42
N GLN A 214 -25.76 1.80 -5.68
CA GLN A 214 -24.68 1.11 -4.96
C GLN A 214 -24.73 1.36 -3.43
N LEU A 215 -24.97 2.59 -2.99
CA LEU A 215 -24.99 2.96 -1.57
C LEU A 215 -26.27 2.53 -0.85
N HIS A 216 -27.43 2.54 -1.52
CA HIS A 216 -28.67 1.95 -1.01
C HIS A 216 -28.56 0.43 -0.99
N TYR A 217 -27.96 -0.21 -1.99
CA TYR A 217 -27.72 -1.66 -1.96
C TYR A 217 -26.83 -2.05 -0.79
N LYS A 218 -25.68 -1.38 -0.61
CA LYS A 218 -24.85 -1.57 0.58
C LYS A 218 -25.67 -1.32 1.86
N LYS A 219 -26.36 -0.17 2.00
CA LYS A 219 -27.16 0.13 3.20
C LYS A 219 -28.33 -0.82 3.47
N PHE A 220 -29.04 -1.33 2.46
CA PHE A 220 -30.15 -2.27 2.65
C PHE A 220 -29.65 -3.69 2.97
N PHE A 221 -28.58 -4.13 2.32
CA PHE A 221 -27.91 -5.38 2.67
C PHE A 221 -27.33 -5.30 4.09
N HIS A 222 -26.76 -4.15 4.49
CA HIS A 222 -26.36 -3.89 5.87
C HIS A 222 -27.55 -3.85 6.83
N LEU A 223 -28.67 -3.20 6.52
CA LEU A 223 -29.86 -3.18 7.39
C LEU A 223 -30.44 -4.59 7.60
N ALA A 224 -30.48 -5.42 6.56
CA ALA A 224 -30.89 -6.83 6.68
C ALA A 224 -29.93 -7.65 7.55
N LEU A 225 -28.61 -7.40 7.47
CA LEU A 225 -27.62 -8.01 8.35
C LEU A 225 -27.70 -7.49 9.80
N HIS A 226 -28.03 -6.21 10.01
CA HIS A 226 -27.99 -5.55 11.31
C HIS A 226 -29.29 -5.69 12.12
N GLN A 227 -30.42 -5.95 11.45
CA GLN A 227 -31.70 -6.31 12.09
C GLN A 227 -31.79 -7.80 12.48
N LEU A 228 -30.76 -8.59 12.18
CA LEU A 228 -30.65 -10.02 12.54
C LEU A 228 -29.55 -10.30 13.58
N ARG A 229 -29.43 -9.42 14.60
CA ARG A 229 -29.02 -9.94 15.92
C ARG A 229 -30.15 -10.86 16.40
N PRO A 230 -29.91 -12.13 16.78
CA PRO A 230 -30.93 -12.91 17.45
C PRO A 230 -31.34 -12.18 18.74
N PRO A 231 -32.64 -12.17 19.11
CA PRO A 231 -33.06 -11.57 20.36
C PRO A 231 -32.37 -12.28 21.53
N SER A 232 -31.89 -11.51 22.50
CA SER A 232 -31.31 -12.03 23.74
C SER A 232 -32.38 -12.71 24.58
N THR A 233 -32.69 -13.97 24.29
CA THR A 233 -33.65 -14.78 25.03
C THR A 233 -33.01 -15.33 26.30
N ALA A 234 -33.16 -14.57 27.37
CA ALA A 234 -32.77 -14.95 28.74
C ALA A 234 -33.68 -16.07 29.31
N THR A 235 -33.79 -17.22 28.61
CA THR A 235 -34.56 -18.41 29.04
C THR A 235 -34.12 -19.72 28.36
N ALA A 236 -32.84 -19.87 27.99
CA ALA A 236 -32.27 -21.13 27.48
C ALA A 236 -31.24 -21.79 28.43
N ALA A 237 -31.23 -21.38 29.70
CA ALA A 237 -30.29 -21.86 30.72
C ALA A 237 -30.64 -23.26 31.27
N THR A 238 -30.84 -24.27 30.41
CA THR A 238 -30.88 -25.70 30.82
C THR A 238 -30.60 -26.73 29.71
N LYS A 239 -29.98 -26.33 28.58
CA LYS A 239 -29.54 -27.28 27.53
C LYS A 239 -28.20 -26.95 26.85
N ALA A 240 -27.39 -26.09 27.48
CA ALA A 240 -26.02 -25.76 27.07
C ALA A 240 -24.99 -26.43 28.00
N SER A 241 -25.16 -27.74 28.23
CA SER A 241 -24.35 -28.52 29.17
C SER A 241 -24.13 -29.96 28.69
N MET A 242 -23.77 -30.09 27.41
CA MET A 242 -23.10 -31.22 26.75
C MET A 242 -22.79 -30.74 25.31
N GLU A 243 -21.63 -31.10 24.78
CA GLU A 243 -21.06 -30.58 23.51
C GLU A 243 -20.65 -29.09 23.54
N VAL A 244 -19.62 -28.78 24.33
CA VAL A 244 -18.66 -27.70 24.04
C VAL A 244 -17.28 -28.32 23.85
N GLU A 245 -17.04 -28.91 22.68
CA GLU A 245 -15.69 -28.88 22.11
C GLU A 245 -15.52 -27.51 21.44
N GLY A 246 -14.53 -26.74 21.88
CA GLY A 246 -14.41 -25.34 21.50
C GLY A 246 -14.17 -25.15 20.00
N ARG A 247 -15.00 -24.32 19.35
CA ARG A 247 -14.73 -23.84 17.99
C ARG A 247 -13.35 -23.18 17.97
N LYS A 248 -12.42 -23.71 17.15
CA LYS A 248 -11.14 -23.06 16.88
C LYS A 248 -11.37 -21.71 16.21
N VAL A 249 -10.54 -20.72 16.56
CA VAL A 249 -10.45 -19.45 15.84
C VAL A 249 -9.99 -19.73 14.40
N GLU A 250 -10.69 -19.16 13.43
CA GLU A 250 -10.36 -19.25 12.01
C GLU A 250 -9.78 -17.93 11.52
N ILE A 251 -8.50 -17.94 11.12
CA ILE A 251 -7.78 -16.76 10.62
C ILE A 251 -7.39 -16.97 9.17
N PHE A 252 -7.73 -16.00 8.32
CA PHE A 252 -7.25 -15.96 6.94
C PHE A 252 -5.99 -15.10 6.86
N PHE A 253 -4.98 -15.60 6.16
CA PHE A 253 -3.71 -14.92 5.90
C PHE A 253 -3.66 -14.59 4.41
N PHE A 254 -3.72 -13.30 4.06
CA PHE A 254 -3.75 -12.83 2.67
C PHE A 254 -2.48 -12.05 2.31
N PRO A 255 -1.41 -12.75 1.88
CA PRO A 255 -0.15 -12.16 1.50
C PRO A 255 -0.16 -11.45 0.16
N PHE A 256 0.67 -10.42 0.06
CA PHE A 256 1.07 -9.88 -1.22
C PHE A 256 1.94 -10.88 -1.98
N VAL A 257 1.74 -10.94 -3.30
CA VAL A 257 2.36 -11.93 -4.22
C VAL A 257 3.90 -11.86 -4.33
N GLY A 258 4.54 -10.85 -3.74
CA GLY A 258 6.00 -10.76 -3.70
C GLY A 258 6.60 -11.69 -2.65
N GLY A 259 7.69 -12.40 -3.00
CA GLY A 259 8.29 -13.42 -2.12
C GLY A 259 8.73 -12.91 -0.75
N GLY A 260 9.08 -11.62 -0.64
CA GLY A 260 9.39 -10.97 0.64
C GLY A 260 8.19 -10.82 1.59
N HIS A 261 6.97 -11.05 1.12
CA HIS A 261 5.73 -10.95 1.90
C HIS A 261 5.01 -12.30 1.96
N LEU A 262 4.96 -13.01 0.83
CA LEU A 262 4.40 -14.36 0.71
C LEU A 262 5.07 -15.38 1.65
N ILE A 263 6.41 -15.48 1.62
CA ILE A 263 7.15 -16.45 2.46
C ILE A 263 6.91 -16.21 3.96
N PRO A 264 7.17 -15.02 4.54
CA PRO A 264 7.00 -14.82 5.98
C PRO A 264 5.53 -14.88 6.41
N MET A 265 4.54 -14.59 5.54
CA MET A 265 3.14 -14.77 5.91
C MET A 265 2.69 -16.24 5.87
N ILE A 266 3.28 -17.08 5.02
CA ILE A 266 3.10 -18.53 5.11
C ILE A 266 3.72 -19.05 6.41
N ASP A 267 4.96 -18.67 6.74
CA ASP A 267 5.58 -19.02 8.03
C ASP A 267 4.73 -18.55 9.23
N LEU A 268 4.16 -17.35 9.15
CA LEU A 268 3.23 -16.80 10.15
C LEU A 268 1.95 -17.65 10.28
N ALA A 269 1.35 -18.08 9.16
CA ALA A 269 0.18 -18.95 9.20
C ALA A 269 0.50 -20.30 9.87
N ARG A 270 1.67 -20.88 9.59
CA ARG A 270 2.18 -22.11 10.23
C ARG A 270 2.37 -21.92 11.74
N LEU A 271 2.94 -20.79 12.15
CA LEU A 271 3.07 -20.41 13.56
C LEU A 271 1.70 -20.37 14.25
N PHE A 272 0.72 -19.65 13.70
CA PHE A 272 -0.62 -19.57 14.29
C PHE A 272 -1.32 -20.93 14.33
N ALA A 273 -1.16 -21.78 13.31
CA ALA A 273 -1.67 -23.14 13.31
C ALA A 273 -1.09 -23.99 14.46
N SER A 274 0.19 -23.80 14.81
CA SER A 274 0.81 -24.45 15.97
C SER A 274 0.26 -24.00 17.34
N HIS A 275 -0.40 -22.84 17.40
CA HIS A 275 -1.19 -22.35 18.55
C HIS A 275 -2.67 -22.79 18.49
N GLY A 276 -3.03 -23.74 17.62
CA GLY A 276 -4.37 -24.31 17.52
C GLY A 276 -5.37 -23.53 16.68
N VAL A 277 -4.94 -22.46 15.99
CA VAL A 277 -5.76 -21.71 15.03
C VAL A 277 -6.02 -22.54 13.78
N LYS A 278 -7.22 -22.42 13.22
CA LYS A 278 -7.52 -22.86 11.86
C LYS A 278 -7.03 -21.81 10.87
N ALA A 279 -5.82 -22.01 10.34
CA ALA A 279 -5.18 -21.08 9.43
C ALA A 279 -5.57 -21.38 7.97
N THR A 280 -6.01 -20.37 7.22
CA THR A 280 -6.15 -20.48 5.76
C THR A 280 -5.31 -19.41 5.06
N VAL A 281 -4.28 -19.81 4.30
CA VAL A 281 -3.52 -18.90 3.45
C VAL A 281 -4.24 -18.69 2.13
N ILE A 282 -4.59 -17.44 1.84
CA ILE A 282 -5.31 -17.03 0.64
C ILE A 282 -4.29 -16.62 -0.42
N THR A 283 -4.26 -17.30 -1.57
CA THR A 283 -3.28 -17.01 -2.63
C THR A 283 -3.81 -17.39 -4.02
N ILE A 284 -2.95 -17.35 -5.05
CA ILE A 284 -3.25 -17.79 -6.42
C ILE A 284 -2.78 -19.24 -6.66
N PRO A 285 -3.35 -19.97 -7.64
CA PRO A 285 -3.01 -21.37 -7.89
C PRO A 285 -1.52 -21.67 -8.09
N ASN A 286 -0.77 -20.75 -8.71
CA ASN A 286 0.66 -20.94 -8.98
C ASN A 286 1.49 -21.07 -7.69
N ASP A 287 1.22 -20.22 -6.70
CA ASP A 287 1.99 -20.20 -5.45
C ASP A 287 1.76 -21.46 -4.62
N ILE A 288 0.54 -22.01 -4.65
CA ILE A 288 0.21 -23.28 -3.99
C ILE A 288 1.17 -24.38 -4.44
N THR A 289 1.47 -24.48 -5.75
CA THR A 289 2.37 -25.54 -6.26
C THR A 289 3.80 -25.46 -5.70
N VAL A 290 4.23 -24.28 -5.26
CA VAL A 290 5.56 -24.04 -4.67
C VAL A 290 5.59 -24.50 -3.22
N PHE A 291 4.54 -24.19 -2.45
CA PHE A 291 4.52 -24.37 -0.99
C PHE A 291 3.68 -25.55 -0.48
N GLN A 292 2.92 -26.26 -1.34
CA GLN A 292 2.02 -27.32 -0.90
C GLN A 292 2.72 -28.36 -0.02
N LYS A 293 3.96 -28.74 -0.33
CA LYS A 293 4.72 -29.75 0.42
C LYS A 293 5.00 -29.40 1.88
N SER A 294 5.24 -28.14 2.23
CA SER A 294 5.43 -27.77 3.64
C SER A 294 4.11 -27.83 4.40
N ILE A 295 3.03 -27.36 3.78
CA ILE A 295 1.67 -27.43 4.35
C ILE A 295 1.20 -28.89 4.48
N ASP A 296 1.48 -29.77 3.52
CA ASP A 296 1.19 -31.21 3.61
C ASP A 296 1.88 -31.84 4.83
N ARG A 297 3.13 -31.46 5.12
CA ARG A 297 3.87 -31.92 6.31
C ARG A 297 3.25 -31.39 7.60
N ASP A 298 2.89 -30.11 7.64
CA ASP A 298 2.20 -29.52 8.80
C ASP A 298 0.87 -30.24 9.10
N GLN A 299 0.06 -30.48 8.06
CA GLN A 299 -1.19 -31.24 8.15
C GLN A 299 -0.97 -32.67 8.66
N GLN A 300 0.09 -33.35 8.22
CA GLN A 300 0.47 -34.68 8.73
C GLN A 300 0.84 -34.68 10.22
N THR A 301 1.31 -33.55 10.76
CA THR A 301 1.52 -33.37 12.21
C THR A 301 0.26 -32.97 12.98
N GLY A 302 -0.89 -32.84 12.31
CA GLY A 302 -2.17 -32.47 12.90
C GLY A 302 -2.47 -30.98 12.95
N LEU A 303 -1.65 -30.13 12.30
CA LEU A 303 -1.89 -28.69 12.23
C LEU A 303 -3.02 -28.37 11.24
N ASP A 304 -3.91 -27.47 11.64
CA ASP A 304 -5.10 -27.07 10.86
C ASP A 304 -4.76 -25.88 9.97
N ILE A 305 -3.90 -26.13 8.98
CA ILE A 305 -3.45 -25.15 8.00
C ILE A 305 -3.79 -25.58 6.59
N ASN A 306 -4.31 -24.66 5.78
CA ASN A 306 -4.79 -24.92 4.42
C ASN A 306 -4.45 -23.77 3.47
N PHE A 307 -4.30 -24.05 2.18
CA PHE A 307 -4.38 -23.02 1.14
C PHE A 307 -5.82 -22.84 0.66
N HIS A 308 -6.14 -21.64 0.19
CA HIS A 308 -7.31 -21.38 -0.64
C HIS A 308 -6.92 -20.53 -1.84
N ALA A 309 -7.10 -21.10 -3.04
CA ALA A 309 -6.87 -20.41 -4.29
C ALA A 309 -8.01 -19.43 -4.60
N LEU A 310 -7.68 -18.16 -4.87
CA LEU A 310 -8.64 -17.24 -5.48
C LEU A 310 -8.75 -17.56 -6.98
N GLU A 311 -9.97 -17.89 -7.43
CA GLU A 311 -10.28 -18.05 -8.84
C GLU A 311 -10.22 -16.69 -9.54
N LEU A 312 -9.27 -16.52 -10.46
CA LEU A 312 -9.20 -15.34 -11.31
C LEU A 312 -10.34 -15.36 -12.34
N PRO A 313 -10.88 -14.20 -12.76
CA PRO A 313 -11.80 -14.12 -13.88
C PRO A 313 -11.22 -14.76 -15.14
N ALA A 314 -12.07 -15.36 -15.99
CA ALA A 314 -11.65 -15.91 -17.27
C ALA A 314 -10.89 -14.88 -18.11
N ASP A 315 -9.87 -15.35 -18.83
CA ASP A 315 -8.90 -14.56 -19.62
C ASP A 315 -8.04 -13.54 -18.84
N ALA A 316 -8.21 -13.41 -17.52
CA ALA A 316 -7.51 -12.43 -16.72
C ALA A 316 -6.24 -13.02 -16.07
N THR A 317 -5.09 -12.44 -16.39
CA THR A 317 -3.79 -12.86 -15.85
C THR A 317 -3.19 -11.78 -14.95
N LEU A 318 -2.81 -12.14 -13.73
CA LEU A 318 -2.07 -11.25 -12.84
C LEU A 318 -0.60 -11.23 -13.31
N GLN A 319 -0.16 -10.08 -13.83
CA GLN A 319 1.21 -9.91 -14.31
C GLN A 319 2.19 -9.75 -13.14
N ASN A 320 3.44 -10.18 -13.33
CA ASN A 320 4.52 -10.08 -12.34
C ASN A 320 4.23 -10.78 -11.00
N VAL A 321 3.75 -12.04 -11.05
CA VAL A 321 3.46 -12.90 -9.87
C VAL A 321 4.60 -13.85 -9.50
N ASP A 322 5.83 -13.61 -9.96
CA ASP A 322 6.96 -14.38 -9.45
C ASP A 322 7.43 -13.83 -8.09
N MET A 323 8.33 -14.56 -7.42
CA MET A 323 8.85 -14.20 -6.09
C MET A 323 9.62 -12.86 -6.03
N SER A 324 9.71 -12.14 -7.15
CA SER A 324 10.21 -10.79 -7.29
C SER A 324 9.12 -9.75 -7.60
N ALA A 325 7.83 -10.07 -7.41
CA ALA A 325 6.73 -9.12 -7.60
C ALA A 325 6.99 -7.84 -6.79
N PRO A 326 7.07 -6.66 -7.43
CA PRO A 326 7.42 -5.43 -6.75
C PRO A 326 6.15 -4.78 -6.13
N PRO A 327 6.25 -3.98 -5.05
CA PRO A 327 5.11 -3.43 -4.29
C PRO A 327 3.98 -2.64 -5.02
N MET A 328 4.12 -2.42 -6.32
CA MET A 328 3.23 -1.65 -7.22
C MET A 328 2.46 -2.58 -8.16
N THR A 329 2.72 -3.90 -8.14
CA THR A 329 1.87 -4.87 -8.83
C THR A 329 0.43 -4.63 -8.42
N ASP A 330 -0.42 -4.31 -9.39
CA ASP A 330 -1.84 -4.11 -9.11
C ASP A 330 -2.49 -5.46 -8.80
N THR A 331 -3.09 -5.56 -7.62
CA THR A 331 -3.81 -6.75 -7.15
C THR A 331 -5.33 -6.56 -7.19
N SER A 332 -5.84 -5.50 -7.82
CA SER A 332 -7.27 -5.19 -7.91
C SER A 332 -8.13 -6.33 -8.48
N ILE A 333 -7.56 -7.14 -9.39
CA ILE A 333 -8.17 -8.36 -9.94
C ILE A 333 -8.57 -9.39 -8.85
N LEU A 334 -7.87 -9.41 -7.71
CA LEU A 334 -8.17 -10.32 -6.59
C LEU A 334 -9.34 -9.82 -5.74
N GLN A 335 -9.81 -8.58 -5.93
CA GLN A 335 -10.80 -7.93 -5.06
C GLN A 335 -12.15 -8.67 -5.04
N GLU A 336 -12.74 -8.93 -6.20
CA GLU A 336 -14.05 -9.58 -6.30
C GLU A 336 -14.02 -11.05 -5.83
N PRO A 337 -13.05 -11.90 -6.25
CA PRO A 337 -12.90 -13.25 -5.69
C PRO A 337 -12.72 -13.27 -4.16
N PHE A 338 -11.92 -12.35 -3.62
CA PHE A 338 -11.68 -12.25 -2.17
C PHE A 338 -12.92 -11.77 -1.39
N GLU A 339 -13.65 -10.78 -1.91
CA GLU A 339 -14.92 -10.32 -1.34
C GLU A 339 -15.94 -11.46 -1.30
N GLN A 340 -16.07 -12.23 -2.39
CA GLN A 340 -16.94 -13.42 -2.40
C GLN A 340 -16.52 -14.44 -1.35
N LEU A 341 -15.23 -14.78 -1.26
CA LEU A 341 -14.72 -15.72 -0.26
C LEU A 341 -15.08 -15.31 1.18
N LEU A 342 -14.89 -14.04 1.53
CA LEU A 342 -15.21 -13.54 2.86
C LEU A 342 -16.71 -13.51 3.15
N ILE A 343 -17.56 -13.26 2.15
CA ILE A 343 -19.02 -13.36 2.29
C ILE A 343 -19.46 -14.81 2.57
N HIS A 344 -18.83 -15.79 1.93
CA HIS A 344 -19.21 -17.21 2.04
C HIS A 344 -18.65 -17.91 3.30
N ARG A 345 -17.37 -17.70 3.64
CA ARG A 345 -16.72 -18.40 4.77
C ARG A 345 -16.66 -17.59 6.06
N ARG A 346 -16.59 -16.26 5.96
CA ARG A 346 -16.58 -15.28 7.06
C ARG A 346 -15.70 -15.69 8.28
N PRO A 347 -14.35 -15.68 8.14
CA PRO A 347 -13.43 -16.01 9.23
C PRO A 347 -13.56 -15.05 10.42
N ASP A 348 -13.03 -15.45 11.58
CA ASP A 348 -13.04 -14.64 12.80
C ASP A 348 -12.05 -13.45 12.69
N CYS A 349 -11.01 -13.57 11.86
CA CYS A 349 -10.06 -12.49 11.56
C CYS A 349 -9.40 -12.66 10.18
N VAL A 350 -8.95 -11.54 9.60
CA VAL A 350 -8.04 -11.55 8.44
C VAL A 350 -6.74 -10.81 8.77
N VAL A 351 -5.61 -11.50 8.64
CA VAL A 351 -4.27 -10.89 8.52
C VAL A 351 -4.02 -10.61 7.05
N THR A 352 -3.74 -9.37 6.68
CA THR A 352 -3.58 -8.97 5.28
C THR A 352 -2.38 -8.06 5.07
N ASP A 353 -1.76 -8.19 3.90
CA ASP A 353 -0.61 -7.39 3.53
C ASP A 353 -0.97 -5.93 3.16
N THR A 354 -0.15 -4.99 3.62
CA THR A 354 -0.36 -3.56 3.34
C THR A 354 -0.36 -3.19 1.84
N PHE A 355 0.20 -4.01 0.94
CA PHE A 355 0.20 -3.73 -0.49
C PHE A 355 -1.11 -4.08 -1.21
N HIS A 356 -2.04 -4.78 -0.56
CA HIS A 356 -3.44 -4.88 -1.02
C HIS A 356 -4.21 -3.59 -0.68
N ARG A 357 -3.89 -2.50 -1.40
CA ARG A 357 -4.39 -1.13 -1.16
C ARG A 357 -5.93 -1.00 -1.07
N TRP A 358 -6.66 -1.92 -1.70
CA TRP A 358 -8.12 -1.96 -1.75
C TRP A 358 -8.76 -2.77 -0.60
N VAL A 359 -7.98 -3.52 0.19
CA VAL A 359 -8.51 -4.57 1.09
C VAL A 359 -9.37 -4.03 2.24
N ALA A 360 -9.10 -2.80 2.70
CA ALA A 360 -9.92 -2.11 3.68
C ALA A 360 -11.33 -1.78 3.14
N ASP A 361 -11.45 -1.41 1.85
CA ASP A 361 -12.75 -1.13 1.20
C ASP A 361 -13.64 -2.41 1.10
N VAL A 362 -13.09 -3.60 1.37
CA VAL A 362 -13.79 -4.90 1.39
C VAL A 362 -14.00 -5.43 2.82
N ILE A 363 -12.93 -5.64 3.58
CA ILE A 363 -13.00 -6.32 4.89
C ILE A 363 -13.83 -5.50 5.89
N ASP A 364 -13.63 -4.18 5.94
CA ASP A 364 -14.29 -3.29 6.90
C ASP A 364 -15.81 -3.21 6.62
N VAL A 365 -16.21 -3.38 5.36
CA VAL A 365 -17.62 -3.44 4.94
C VAL A 365 -18.30 -4.74 5.37
N ILE A 366 -17.56 -5.86 5.37
CA ILE A 366 -18.06 -7.17 5.84
C ILE A 366 -18.06 -7.24 7.38
N GLY A 367 -17.26 -6.39 8.04
CA GLY A 367 -17.21 -6.26 9.50
C GLY A 367 -16.35 -7.30 10.20
N ILE A 368 -15.33 -7.83 9.52
CA ILE A 368 -14.37 -8.79 10.08
C ILE A 368 -13.16 -8.02 10.64
N PRO A 369 -12.60 -8.39 11.81
CA PRO A 369 -11.32 -7.87 12.28
C PRO A 369 -10.21 -7.96 11.24
N ARG A 370 -9.58 -6.82 10.95
CA ARG A 370 -8.48 -6.70 9.98
C ARG A 370 -7.17 -6.35 10.67
N ILE A 371 -6.19 -7.23 10.53
CA ILE A 371 -4.84 -7.07 11.07
C ILE A 371 -3.87 -6.86 9.92
N ILE A 372 -2.94 -5.93 10.07
CA ILE A 372 -1.95 -5.63 9.04
C ILE A 372 -0.63 -6.34 9.30
N PHE A 373 -0.12 -6.96 8.24
CA PHE A 373 1.27 -7.34 8.10
C PHE A 373 1.94 -6.38 7.10
N ASN A 374 3.10 -5.86 7.47
CA ASN A 374 3.85 -4.90 6.65
C ASN A 374 5.26 -5.39 6.24
N GLY A 375 5.73 -6.52 6.80
CA GLY A 375 7.06 -7.06 6.56
C GLY A 375 8.23 -6.31 7.23
N ASN A 376 7.97 -5.30 8.08
CA ASN A 376 9.00 -4.40 8.63
C ASN A 376 9.21 -4.55 10.14
N CYS A 377 10.34 -4.08 10.66
CA CYS A 377 10.62 -3.93 12.10
C CYS A 377 9.97 -2.70 12.73
N CYS A 378 9.89 -2.66 14.06
CA CYS A 378 9.40 -1.49 14.78
C CYS A 378 10.32 -0.27 14.56
N PHE A 379 11.65 -0.45 14.56
CA PHE A 379 12.65 0.58 14.29
C PHE A 379 12.39 1.31 12.97
N ALA A 380 12.22 0.57 11.87
CA ALA A 380 11.99 1.14 10.54
C ALA A 380 10.67 1.90 10.48
N ARG A 381 9.61 1.41 11.12
CA ARG A 381 8.34 2.15 11.24
C ARG A 381 8.50 3.41 12.10
N CYS A 382 9.24 3.37 13.21
CA CYS A 382 9.52 4.55 14.01
C CYS A 382 10.28 5.64 13.23
N CYS A 383 11.31 5.25 12.47
CA CYS A 383 12.04 6.14 11.57
C CYS A 383 11.11 6.77 10.53
N ASP A 384 10.34 5.95 9.80
CA ASP A 384 9.44 6.39 8.74
C ASP A 384 8.33 7.33 9.25
N GLU A 385 7.66 7.00 10.37
CA GLU A 385 6.62 7.85 10.97
C GLU A 385 7.19 9.20 11.46
N ASN A 386 8.37 9.20 12.11
CA ASN A 386 9.00 10.44 12.57
C ASN A 386 9.51 11.30 11.39
N ILE A 387 10.07 10.69 10.34
CA ILE A 387 10.49 11.43 9.12
C ILE A 387 9.28 12.05 8.42
N LYS A 388 8.16 11.32 8.31
CA LYS A 388 6.90 11.86 7.76
C LYS A 388 6.35 13.01 8.62
N ARG A 389 6.32 12.82 9.94
CA ARG A 389 5.77 13.79 10.92
C ARG A 389 6.56 15.09 10.99
N PHE A 390 7.89 15.02 11.01
CA PHE A 390 8.76 16.18 11.25
C PHE A 390 9.44 16.72 9.98
N SER A 391 9.52 15.93 8.90
CA SER A 391 10.16 16.29 7.62
C SER A 391 11.58 16.90 7.72
N PRO A 392 12.50 16.39 8.57
CA PRO A 392 13.83 16.96 8.78
C PRO A 392 14.69 17.01 7.49
N HIS A 393 14.43 16.09 6.56
CA HIS A 393 15.08 16.01 5.26
C HIS A 393 14.77 17.19 4.32
N LYS A 394 13.78 18.04 4.66
CA LYS A 394 13.48 19.27 3.92
C LYS A 394 14.33 20.46 4.39
N GLU A 395 14.97 20.37 5.54
CA GLU A 395 15.73 21.47 6.15
C GLU A 395 17.21 21.49 5.73
N VAL A 396 17.74 20.36 5.25
CA VAL A 396 19.12 20.24 4.77
C VAL A 396 19.33 20.86 3.38
N ALA A 397 20.49 21.45 3.13
CA ALA A 397 20.82 22.14 1.89
C ALA A 397 21.20 21.19 0.74
N SER A 398 21.75 20.00 1.03
CA SER A 398 22.14 19.04 0.00
C SER A 398 21.63 17.61 0.22
N ASP A 399 21.63 16.79 -0.83
CA ASP A 399 21.11 15.42 -0.75
C ASP A 399 21.97 14.47 0.09
N MET A 400 23.25 14.81 0.29
CA MET A 400 24.23 14.04 1.06
C MET A 400 24.50 14.60 2.47
N GLU A 401 23.84 15.70 2.83
CA GLU A 401 23.92 16.28 4.16
C GLU A 401 23.12 15.45 5.17
N LEU A 402 23.70 15.28 6.37
CA LEU A 402 23.11 14.48 7.44
C LEU A 402 22.05 15.30 8.20
N PHE A 403 20.90 14.69 8.46
CA PHE A 403 19.93 15.15 9.45
C PHE A 403 19.71 14.06 10.51
N VAL A 404 19.40 14.48 11.73
CA VAL A 404 18.94 13.58 12.81
C VAL A 404 17.45 13.30 12.62
N VAL A 405 17.02 12.05 12.80
CA VAL A 405 15.59 11.71 12.84
C VAL A 405 15.02 12.09 14.21
N PRO A 406 14.09 13.06 14.32
CA PRO A 406 13.64 13.55 15.62
C PRO A 406 12.83 12.51 16.40
N GLY A 407 12.92 12.55 17.73
CA GLY A 407 12.05 11.80 18.64
C GLY A 407 12.40 10.32 18.84
N LEU A 408 13.35 9.74 18.11
CA LEU A 408 13.77 8.35 18.35
C LEU A 408 14.52 8.17 19.68
N PRO A 409 14.53 6.95 20.27
CA PRO A 409 15.33 6.64 21.45
C PRO A 409 16.84 6.89 21.27
N ASP A 410 17.41 6.45 20.15
CA ASP A 410 18.81 6.70 19.78
C ASP A 410 18.93 7.85 18.77
N LYS A 411 20.10 8.51 18.77
CA LYS A 411 20.44 9.56 17.78
C LYS A 411 20.79 8.92 16.43
N ILE A 412 19.77 8.67 15.61
CA ILE A 412 19.93 8.15 14.24
C ILE A 412 20.07 9.29 13.23
N GLU A 413 21.12 9.23 12.40
CA GLU A 413 21.40 10.21 11.34
C GLU A 413 21.27 9.58 9.94
N LEU A 414 20.63 10.29 9.01
CA LEU A 414 20.40 9.87 7.62
C LEU A 414 20.67 11.03 6.65
N THR A 415 20.87 10.73 5.36
CA THR A 415 20.89 11.74 4.29
C THR A 415 19.63 11.69 3.45
N ARG A 416 19.31 12.75 2.68
CA ARG A 416 18.13 12.75 1.80
C ARG A 416 18.25 11.69 0.70
N SER A 417 19.46 11.40 0.21
CA SER A 417 19.73 10.32 -0.76
C SER A 417 19.29 8.94 -0.27
N GLN A 418 19.32 8.69 1.05
CA GLN A 418 18.96 7.39 1.65
C GLN A 418 17.44 7.21 1.84
N LEU A 419 16.64 8.24 1.60
CA LEU A 419 15.18 8.18 1.74
C LEU A 419 14.48 7.72 0.45
N PRO A 420 13.33 7.04 0.55
CA PRO A 420 12.52 6.70 -0.60
C PRO A 420 12.12 7.92 -1.43
N ILE A 421 12.12 7.80 -2.77
CA ILE A 421 11.80 8.90 -3.69
C ILE A 421 10.50 9.61 -3.31
N PHE A 422 9.45 8.87 -2.98
CA PHE A 422 8.14 9.43 -2.58
C PHE A 422 8.19 10.24 -1.27
N VAL A 423 9.08 9.89 -0.33
CA VAL A 423 9.33 10.67 0.89
C VAL A 423 10.11 11.95 0.58
N ARG A 424 11.07 11.88 -0.37
CA ARG A 424 11.87 13.03 -0.83
C ARG A 424 11.04 14.07 -1.57
N THR A 425 10.21 13.63 -2.51
CA THR A 425 9.35 14.49 -3.35
C THR A 425 8.05 14.92 -2.68
N GLY A 426 7.63 14.22 -1.62
CA GLY A 426 6.33 14.44 -0.99
C GLY A 426 5.14 13.94 -1.82
N THR A 427 5.37 13.16 -2.88
CA THR A 427 4.31 12.51 -3.65
C THR A 427 3.79 11.29 -2.89
N GLU A 428 2.48 11.08 -2.83
CA GLU A 428 1.95 9.80 -2.35
C GLU A 428 2.49 8.63 -3.19
N PHE A 429 2.60 7.45 -2.58
CA PHE A 429 2.93 6.22 -3.31
C PHE A 429 1.85 5.97 -4.38
N PRO A 430 2.21 5.58 -5.63
CA PRO A 430 1.22 5.41 -6.69
C PRO A 430 0.11 4.39 -6.34
N GLY A 431 -1.13 4.77 -6.64
CA GLY A 431 -2.35 4.03 -6.28
C GLY A 431 -2.92 4.48 -4.93
N LYS A 432 -4.25 4.68 -4.88
CA LYS A 432 -5.08 5.16 -3.75
C LYS A 432 -4.35 5.21 -2.39
N SER A 433 -4.24 6.43 -1.81
CA SER A 433 -3.76 6.73 -0.45
C SER A 433 -4.00 5.58 0.54
N MET A 434 -2.96 5.16 1.29
CA MET A 434 -2.89 3.87 2.01
C MET A 434 -3.91 3.71 3.15
N ARG A 435 -5.18 3.51 2.78
CA ARG A 435 -6.28 3.09 3.66
C ARG A 435 -6.07 1.71 4.26
N ALA A 436 -5.21 0.89 3.65
CA ALA A 436 -4.84 -0.43 4.15
C ALA A 436 -4.38 -0.39 5.63
N GLU A 437 -3.64 0.62 6.09
CA GLU A 437 -3.30 0.70 7.53
C GLU A 437 -4.40 1.33 8.41
N GLN A 438 -5.28 2.16 7.84
CA GLN A 438 -6.28 2.93 8.58
C GLN A 438 -7.36 2.02 9.18
N ASN A 439 -7.82 2.34 10.39
CA ASN A 439 -8.90 1.64 11.12
C ASN A 439 -8.71 0.11 11.25
N SER A 440 -7.48 -0.39 11.11
CA SER A 440 -7.14 -1.79 11.39
C SER A 440 -7.28 -2.09 12.89
N PHE A 441 -7.59 -3.35 13.22
CA PHE A 441 -7.64 -3.84 14.59
C PHE A 441 -6.26 -3.77 15.28
N GLY A 442 -5.19 -3.90 14.49
CA GLY A 442 -3.82 -3.71 14.89
C GLY A 442 -2.85 -4.27 13.85
N GLN A 443 -1.59 -4.46 14.23
CA GLN A 443 -0.53 -4.92 13.33
C GLN A 443 0.23 -6.11 13.92
N VAL A 444 0.50 -7.13 13.12
CA VAL A 444 1.49 -8.18 13.45
C VAL A 444 2.84 -7.79 12.88
N VAL A 445 3.86 -7.79 13.74
CA VAL A 445 5.23 -7.48 13.38
C VAL A 445 6.04 -8.78 13.51
N ASN A 446 6.63 -9.21 12.40
CA ASN A 446 7.65 -10.25 12.42
C ASN A 446 8.92 -9.65 13.03
N SER A 447 9.04 -9.68 14.36
CA SER A 447 10.21 -9.28 15.16
C SER A 447 10.01 -9.86 16.57
N PHE A 448 10.95 -9.64 17.49
CA PHE A 448 10.85 -10.07 18.89
C PHE A 448 11.30 -8.97 19.85
N TYR A 449 10.71 -8.91 21.06
CA TYR A 449 10.89 -7.78 21.98
C TYR A 449 12.37 -7.51 22.32
N ALA A 450 13.15 -8.56 22.58
CA ALA A 450 14.57 -8.42 22.95
C ALA A 450 15.48 -7.89 21.83
N LEU A 451 15.02 -7.87 20.57
CA LEU A 451 15.78 -7.31 19.44
C LEU A 451 15.79 -5.78 19.44
N GLU A 452 14.66 -5.17 19.74
CA GLU A 452 14.44 -3.73 19.55
C GLU A 452 13.52 -3.11 20.62
N PRO A 453 13.73 -3.38 21.93
CA PRO A 453 12.73 -3.14 22.98
C PRO A 453 12.31 -1.67 23.08
N ALA A 454 13.28 -0.74 23.04
CA ALA A 454 13.00 0.70 23.06
C ALA A 454 12.14 1.17 21.87
N TYR A 455 12.27 0.51 20.71
CA TYR A 455 11.49 0.83 19.51
C TYR A 455 10.12 0.15 19.50
N VAL A 456 9.98 -1.04 20.11
CA VAL A 456 8.68 -1.63 20.41
C VAL A 456 7.87 -0.72 21.33
N ASP A 457 8.48 -0.29 22.43
CA ASP A 457 7.80 0.55 23.42
C ASP A 457 7.51 1.96 22.86
N TYR A 458 8.38 2.50 22.01
CA TYR A 458 8.08 3.74 21.28
C TYR A 458 6.92 3.57 20.27
N TYR A 459 6.90 2.48 19.49
CA TYR A 459 5.85 2.23 18.49
C TYR A 459 4.48 2.02 19.15
N ARG A 460 4.44 1.24 20.24
CA ARG A 460 3.22 0.99 21.03
C ARG A 460 2.76 2.25 21.77
N ASN A 461 3.64 2.92 22.52
CA ASN A 461 3.23 3.94 23.50
C ASN A 461 3.31 5.39 22.99
N VAL A 462 4.23 5.72 22.08
CA VAL A 462 4.44 7.10 21.58
C VAL A 462 3.78 7.31 20.22
N ILE A 463 3.88 6.34 19.31
CA ILE A 463 3.14 6.36 18.02
C ILE A 463 1.70 5.86 18.21
N GLY A 464 1.42 5.06 19.24
CA GLY A 464 0.06 4.64 19.61
C GLY A 464 -0.48 3.49 18.76
N LYS A 465 0.39 2.59 18.28
CA LYS A 465 0.00 1.47 17.42
C LYS A 465 -0.23 0.20 18.23
N LYS A 466 -1.42 -0.41 18.11
CA LYS A 466 -1.68 -1.75 18.66
C LYS A 466 -0.90 -2.78 17.83
N THR A 467 0.06 -3.45 18.46
CA THR A 467 1.03 -4.29 17.78
C THR A 467 1.38 -5.52 18.59
N TRP A 468 1.48 -6.67 17.94
CA TRP A 468 1.98 -7.94 18.49
C TRP A 468 3.26 -8.35 17.75
N LEU A 469 4.30 -8.71 18.51
CA LEU A 469 5.55 -9.22 17.99
C LEU A 469 5.48 -10.74 17.91
N VAL A 470 5.50 -11.28 16.70
CA VAL A 470 5.21 -12.70 16.44
C VAL A 470 6.39 -13.41 15.74
N GLY A 471 7.57 -12.78 15.75
CA GLY A 471 8.75 -13.26 15.05
C GLY A 471 9.87 -13.78 15.97
N PRO A 472 10.97 -14.29 15.38
CA PRO A 472 11.17 -14.46 13.93
C PRO A 472 10.38 -15.65 13.38
N VAL A 473 9.44 -15.39 12.45
CA VAL A 473 8.51 -16.44 11.96
C VAL A 473 9.24 -17.56 11.22
N SER A 474 10.40 -17.29 10.63
CA SER A 474 11.23 -18.28 9.93
C SER A 474 11.64 -19.46 10.82
N LEU A 475 11.72 -19.28 12.16
CA LEU A 475 12.05 -20.33 13.13
C LEU A 475 10.96 -21.41 13.28
N CYS A 476 9.80 -21.28 12.63
CA CYS A 476 8.86 -22.41 12.50
C CYS A 476 9.45 -23.54 11.62
N ASN A 477 10.39 -23.23 10.73
CA ASN A 477 11.09 -24.19 9.88
C ASN A 477 12.19 -24.90 10.68
N ARG A 478 11.87 -26.04 11.31
CA ARG A 478 12.80 -26.74 12.22
C ARG A 478 13.68 -27.79 11.54
N ASN A 479 13.10 -28.60 10.66
CA ASN A 479 13.79 -29.72 9.98
C ASN A 479 14.49 -29.27 8.68
N LEU A 480 15.39 -30.12 8.16
CA LEU A 480 16.17 -29.84 6.95
C LEU A 480 15.29 -29.64 5.71
N GLU A 481 14.22 -30.44 5.54
CA GLU A 481 13.37 -30.38 4.36
C GLU A 481 12.55 -29.09 4.28
N ASP A 482 12.08 -28.56 5.41
CA ASP A 482 11.39 -27.28 5.49
C ASP A 482 12.35 -26.12 5.20
N LYS A 483 13.56 -26.15 5.77
CA LYS A 483 14.60 -25.15 5.52
C LYS A 483 15.07 -25.14 4.06
N ALA A 484 15.15 -26.31 3.41
CA ALA A 484 15.44 -26.46 1.99
C ALA A 484 14.27 -25.97 1.10
N ALA A 485 13.04 -26.37 1.43
CA ALA A 485 11.84 -26.03 0.66
C ALA A 485 11.30 -24.61 0.92
N ARG A 486 11.95 -23.82 1.78
CA ARG A 486 11.48 -22.48 2.13
C ARG A 486 11.68 -21.49 0.97
N GLY A 487 10.59 -21.21 0.28
CA GLY A 487 10.57 -20.33 -0.88
C GLY A 487 10.54 -21.15 -2.17
N GLN A 488 11.40 -20.85 -3.14
CA GLN A 488 11.48 -21.64 -4.37
C GLN A 488 12.40 -22.86 -4.20
N LYS A 489 12.27 -23.84 -5.12
CA LYS A 489 13.24 -24.93 -5.22
C LYS A 489 14.64 -24.36 -5.50
N ALA A 490 15.64 -24.79 -4.72
CA ALA A 490 17.02 -24.41 -4.94
C ALA A 490 17.52 -24.82 -6.34
N THR A 491 18.36 -23.97 -6.94
CA THR A 491 18.99 -24.21 -8.25
C THR A 491 20.24 -25.10 -8.13
N ILE A 492 20.81 -25.19 -6.93
CA ILE A 492 21.84 -26.15 -6.53
C ILE A 492 21.21 -27.29 -5.72
N ASP A 493 21.72 -28.51 -5.87
CA ASP A 493 21.41 -29.63 -4.97
C ASP A 493 21.83 -29.30 -3.53
N GLU A 494 20.92 -29.47 -2.56
CA GLU A 494 21.16 -29.04 -1.18
C GLU A 494 22.34 -29.79 -0.56
N ASN A 495 22.45 -31.10 -0.82
CA ASN A 495 23.55 -31.93 -0.31
C ASN A 495 24.90 -31.47 -0.87
N SER A 496 24.98 -31.14 -2.15
CA SER A 496 26.19 -30.63 -2.80
C SER A 496 26.64 -29.28 -2.22
N CYS A 497 25.68 -28.41 -1.85
CA CYS A 497 25.96 -27.15 -1.17
C CYS A 497 26.50 -27.38 0.26
N LEU A 498 25.85 -28.26 1.03
CA LEU A 498 26.25 -28.62 2.39
C LEU A 498 27.63 -29.32 2.42
N ASN A 499 27.85 -30.34 1.60
CA ASN A 499 29.14 -31.03 1.46
C ASN A 499 30.30 -30.06 1.12
N TRP A 500 30.02 -29.00 0.36
CA TRP A 500 31.01 -27.96 0.07
C TRP A 500 31.29 -27.11 1.32
N LEU A 501 30.28 -26.76 2.11
CA LEU A 501 30.42 -26.03 3.37
C LEU A 501 31.13 -26.85 4.45
N ASP A 502 30.86 -28.16 4.55
CA ASP A 502 31.56 -29.12 5.41
C ASP A 502 33.07 -29.18 5.13
N SER A 503 33.49 -28.90 3.89
CA SER A 503 34.91 -28.83 3.50
C SER A 503 35.65 -27.59 4.02
N LYS A 504 34.93 -26.61 4.60
CA LYS A 504 35.48 -25.32 5.04
C LYS A 504 35.68 -25.28 6.55
N LYS A 505 36.48 -24.32 7.02
CA LYS A 505 36.69 -24.11 8.46
C LYS A 505 35.47 -23.39 9.07
N PRO A 506 35.14 -23.62 10.36
CA PRO A 506 34.14 -22.83 11.05
C PRO A 506 34.39 -21.32 10.92
N ASN A 507 33.31 -20.55 10.73
CA ASN A 507 33.30 -19.09 10.59
C ASN A 507 34.26 -18.54 9.49
N SER A 508 34.55 -19.31 8.42
CA SER A 508 35.51 -18.91 7.38
C SER A 508 34.89 -18.46 6.05
N VAL A 509 33.61 -18.70 5.83
CA VAL A 509 32.90 -18.41 4.58
C VAL A 509 32.00 -17.19 4.73
N LEU A 510 32.05 -16.28 3.77
CA LEU A 510 31.08 -15.19 3.64
C LEU A 510 29.89 -15.65 2.77
N TYR A 511 28.66 -15.54 3.27
CA TYR A 511 27.48 -15.65 2.41
C TYR A 511 27.11 -14.28 1.82
N VAL A 512 26.79 -14.21 0.54
CA VAL A 512 26.42 -12.98 -0.18
C VAL A 512 25.08 -13.19 -0.90
N SER A 513 24.04 -12.46 -0.49
CA SER A 513 22.72 -12.54 -1.12
C SER A 513 21.95 -11.21 -0.96
N PHE A 514 21.43 -10.70 -2.07
CA PHE A 514 20.62 -9.47 -2.12
C PHE A 514 19.11 -9.74 -2.28
N GLY A 515 18.68 -11.00 -2.14
CA GLY A 515 17.28 -11.41 -2.27
C GLY A 515 16.75 -11.43 -3.71
N SER A 516 15.50 -11.89 -3.87
CA SER A 516 14.85 -12.08 -5.19
C SER A 516 14.47 -10.78 -5.90
N LEU A 517 14.16 -9.71 -5.15
CA LEU A 517 13.68 -8.43 -5.70
C LEU A 517 14.80 -7.52 -6.20
N ALA A 518 16.01 -7.61 -5.63
CA ALA A 518 17.12 -6.74 -6.01
C ALA A 518 17.49 -6.91 -7.50
N ARG A 519 17.80 -5.78 -8.14
CA ARG A 519 18.45 -5.71 -9.45
C ARG A 519 19.68 -4.83 -9.29
N LEU A 520 20.82 -5.35 -9.72
CA LEU A 520 22.11 -4.66 -9.76
C LEU A 520 22.51 -4.50 -11.23
N SER A 521 23.18 -3.41 -11.59
CA SER A 521 23.70 -3.25 -12.96
C SER A 521 24.96 -4.09 -13.17
N PRO A 522 25.31 -4.41 -14.43
CA PRO A 522 26.54 -5.13 -14.76
C PRO A 522 27.79 -4.51 -14.12
N THR A 523 27.89 -3.18 -14.13
CA THR A 523 28.97 -2.42 -13.46
C THR A 523 29.05 -2.73 -11.96
N GLN A 524 27.91 -2.79 -11.26
CA GLN A 524 27.91 -3.07 -9.83
C GLN A 524 28.25 -4.54 -9.52
N LEU A 525 27.84 -5.49 -10.38
CA LEU A 525 28.23 -6.90 -10.27
C LEU A 525 29.73 -7.08 -10.49
N TYR A 526 30.31 -6.40 -11.49
CA TYR A 526 31.75 -6.41 -11.76
C TYR A 526 32.57 -5.92 -10.55
N GLU A 527 32.18 -4.80 -9.93
CA GLU A 527 32.84 -4.27 -8.73
C GLU A 527 32.71 -5.21 -7.52
N ILE A 528 31.57 -5.89 -7.35
CA ILE A 528 31.38 -6.91 -6.31
C ILE A 528 32.32 -8.10 -6.56
N ALA A 529 32.35 -8.63 -7.79
CA ALA A 529 33.20 -9.76 -8.17
C ALA A 529 34.68 -9.46 -7.92
N CYS A 530 35.15 -8.30 -8.38
CA CYS A 530 36.53 -7.83 -8.14
C CYS A 530 36.83 -7.66 -6.65
N GLY A 531 35.88 -7.12 -5.87
CA GLY A 531 36.05 -6.90 -4.43
C GLY A 531 36.11 -8.20 -3.63
N LEU A 532 35.26 -9.17 -3.95
CA LEU A 532 35.25 -10.50 -3.35
C LEU A 532 36.54 -11.27 -3.68
N GLU A 533 36.93 -11.32 -4.95
CA GLU A 533 38.18 -11.95 -5.40
C GLU A 533 39.41 -11.31 -4.72
N SER A 534 39.47 -9.97 -4.71
CA SER A 534 40.59 -9.23 -4.11
C SER A 534 40.64 -9.28 -2.58
N ALA A 535 39.57 -9.74 -1.91
CA ALA A 535 39.54 -9.96 -0.47
C ALA A 535 40.15 -11.32 -0.07
N GLY A 536 40.20 -12.30 -0.96
CA GLY A 536 40.84 -13.60 -0.72
C GLY A 536 40.14 -14.51 0.31
N HIS A 537 38.91 -14.18 0.71
CA HIS A 537 38.12 -14.99 1.63
C HIS A 537 37.19 -15.95 0.87
N PRO A 538 36.95 -17.18 1.37
CA PRO A 538 35.92 -18.08 0.85
C PRO A 538 34.54 -17.41 0.85
N PHE A 539 33.77 -17.57 -0.22
CA PHE A 539 32.40 -17.04 -0.28
C PHE A 539 31.42 -17.97 -1.01
N ILE A 540 30.13 -17.86 -0.65
CA ILE A 540 29.01 -18.30 -1.49
C ILE A 540 28.28 -17.04 -1.94
N TRP A 541 28.18 -16.82 -3.25
CA TRP A 541 27.45 -15.68 -3.82
C TRP A 541 26.22 -16.13 -4.61
N VAL A 542 25.05 -15.72 -4.14
CA VAL A 542 23.78 -15.90 -4.84
C VAL A 542 23.54 -14.70 -5.77
N VAL A 543 23.57 -14.96 -7.07
CA VAL A 543 23.39 -13.96 -8.12
C VAL A 543 21.93 -13.98 -8.58
N GLY A 544 21.23 -12.88 -8.27
CA GLY A 544 19.84 -12.64 -8.65
C GLY A 544 19.69 -12.14 -10.09
N LYS A 545 18.53 -11.55 -10.43
CA LYS A 545 18.31 -10.95 -11.74
C LYS A 545 19.05 -9.61 -11.88
N ILE A 546 19.51 -9.30 -13.09
CA ILE A 546 20.37 -8.15 -13.41
C ILE A 546 19.50 -7.00 -13.97
N LEU A 547 19.94 -5.74 -13.84
CA LEU A 547 19.36 -4.62 -14.61
C LEU A 547 19.82 -4.72 -16.07
N ASP A 548 18.91 -4.46 -17.01
CA ASP A 548 19.14 -4.52 -18.46
C ASP A 548 19.85 -5.80 -18.95
N ASP A 549 19.06 -6.87 -19.03
CA ASP A 549 19.46 -8.27 -19.31
C ASP A 549 20.12 -8.54 -20.69
N LYS A 550 20.50 -7.48 -21.43
CA LYS A 550 21.13 -7.54 -22.75
C LYS A 550 22.65 -7.78 -22.68
N ASP A 551 23.31 -7.27 -21.64
CA ASP A 551 24.78 -7.30 -21.48
C ASP A 551 25.26 -8.37 -20.47
N LYS A 552 24.52 -9.49 -20.40
CA LYS A 552 24.80 -10.63 -19.50
C LYS A 552 26.24 -11.16 -19.58
N GLU A 553 26.85 -11.12 -20.75
CA GLU A 553 28.20 -11.66 -21.00
C GLU A 553 29.31 -10.83 -20.33
N ASN A 554 29.07 -9.55 -20.01
CA ASN A 554 30.07 -8.64 -19.44
C ASN A 554 29.88 -8.34 -17.94
N CYS A 555 29.08 -9.15 -17.23
CA CYS A 555 28.73 -8.89 -15.81
C CYS A 555 29.83 -9.27 -14.80
N PHE A 556 30.84 -10.04 -15.22
CA PHE A 556 31.97 -10.46 -14.39
C PHE A 556 33.30 -10.18 -15.09
N PRO A 557 34.43 -10.10 -14.35
CA PRO A 557 35.76 -10.04 -14.96
C PRO A 557 36.07 -11.29 -15.80
N ASP A 558 36.82 -11.11 -16.89
CA ASP A 558 37.27 -12.21 -17.75
C ASP A 558 37.87 -13.37 -16.94
N GLY A 559 37.37 -14.59 -17.17
CA GLY A 559 37.84 -15.80 -16.49
C GLY A 559 37.45 -15.93 -15.01
N PHE A 560 36.57 -15.08 -14.47
CA PHE A 560 36.22 -15.07 -13.05
C PHE A 560 35.54 -16.37 -12.62
N GLU A 561 34.53 -16.85 -13.34
CA GLU A 561 33.80 -18.06 -12.96
C GLU A 561 34.68 -19.30 -13.02
N GLU A 562 35.59 -19.38 -13.99
CA GLU A 562 36.62 -20.40 -14.13
C GLU A 562 37.58 -20.39 -12.95
N ARG A 563 38.11 -19.21 -12.55
CA ARG A 563 39.00 -19.10 -11.38
C ARG A 563 38.29 -19.51 -10.09
N ILE A 564 37.02 -19.15 -9.91
CA ILE A 564 36.23 -19.59 -8.75
C ILE A 564 36.07 -21.12 -8.76
N LEU A 565 35.69 -21.70 -9.90
CA LEU A 565 35.51 -23.15 -10.06
C LEU A 565 36.82 -23.94 -9.81
N ASP A 566 37.93 -23.51 -10.41
CA ASP A 566 39.24 -24.16 -10.28
C ASP A 566 39.80 -24.06 -8.85
N SER A 567 39.61 -22.91 -8.19
CA SER A 567 40.07 -22.70 -6.81
C SER A 567 39.38 -23.64 -5.81
N LYS A 568 38.11 -24.00 -6.07
CA LYS A 568 37.19 -24.68 -5.14
C LYS A 568 37.02 -23.94 -3.79
N MET A 569 37.48 -22.69 -3.70
CA MET A 569 37.47 -21.88 -2.49
C MET A 569 36.16 -21.11 -2.30
N SER A 570 35.44 -20.83 -3.38
CA SER A 570 34.15 -20.13 -3.40
C SER A 570 33.13 -20.82 -4.29
N LEU A 571 31.87 -20.39 -4.23
CA LEU A 571 30.74 -20.93 -4.99
C LEU A 571 29.85 -19.79 -5.52
N ILE A 572 29.39 -19.90 -6.76
CA ILE A 572 28.40 -19.00 -7.37
C ILE A 572 27.10 -19.78 -7.58
N ILE A 573 25.97 -19.25 -7.11
CA ILE A 573 24.64 -19.81 -7.30
C ILE A 573 23.81 -18.81 -8.11
N LYS A 574 23.49 -19.14 -9.37
CA LYS A 574 22.60 -18.33 -10.22
C LYS A 574 21.17 -18.81 -10.04
N GLY A 575 20.32 -18.05 -9.35
CA GLY A 575 18.93 -18.45 -9.04
C GLY A 575 18.63 -18.50 -7.54
N TRP A 576 17.98 -19.57 -7.08
CA TRP A 576 17.57 -19.73 -5.69
C TRP A 576 18.54 -20.62 -4.91
N ALA A 577 18.78 -20.29 -3.64
CA ALA A 577 19.66 -21.02 -2.73
C ALA A 577 18.89 -21.43 -1.46
N PRO A 578 19.26 -22.54 -0.79
CA PRO A 578 18.66 -22.95 0.48
C PRO A 578 19.17 -22.05 1.62
N GLN A 579 18.74 -20.79 1.64
CA GLN A 579 19.36 -19.71 2.42
C GLN A 579 19.41 -19.98 3.93
N LEU A 580 18.36 -20.57 4.52
CA LEU A 580 18.38 -20.96 5.95
C LEU A 580 19.46 -22.00 6.24
N LEU A 581 19.57 -23.06 5.42
CA LEU A 581 20.58 -24.10 5.60
C LEU A 581 22.00 -23.56 5.45
N ILE A 582 22.21 -22.60 4.54
CA ILE A 582 23.51 -21.95 4.39
C ILE A 582 23.82 -21.11 5.63
N LEU A 583 22.93 -20.20 6.04
CA LEU A 583 23.16 -19.27 7.14
C LEU A 583 23.40 -19.97 8.49
N GLU A 584 22.72 -21.08 8.75
CA GLU A 584 22.88 -21.86 10.00
C GLU A 584 24.16 -22.73 10.04
N HIS A 585 24.88 -22.87 8.92
CA HIS A 585 26.03 -23.77 8.83
C HIS A 585 27.27 -23.19 9.55
N GLU A 586 27.95 -24.00 10.38
CA GLU A 586 29.08 -23.56 11.22
C GLU A 586 30.22 -22.87 10.45
N SER A 587 30.43 -23.26 9.18
CA SER A 587 31.40 -22.64 8.26
C SER A 587 31.12 -21.19 7.88
N ILE A 588 29.88 -20.69 7.98
CA ILE A 588 29.56 -19.29 7.69
C ILE A 588 30.06 -18.38 8.82
N GLY A 589 30.86 -17.38 8.49
CA GLY A 589 31.37 -16.37 9.42
C GLY A 589 30.70 -15.00 9.30
N GLY A 590 29.87 -14.80 8.28
CA GLY A 590 29.16 -13.53 8.09
C GLY A 590 28.25 -13.51 6.87
N PHE A 591 27.39 -12.50 6.80
CA PHE A 591 26.37 -12.33 5.75
C PHE A 591 26.43 -10.93 5.13
N MET A 592 26.82 -10.81 3.86
CA MET A 592 26.62 -9.60 3.07
C MET A 592 25.18 -9.58 2.51
N THR A 593 24.40 -8.59 2.93
CA THR A 593 22.95 -8.54 2.68
C THR A 593 22.46 -7.17 2.28
N HIS A 594 21.41 -7.15 1.45
CA HIS A 594 20.65 -5.95 1.10
C HIS A 594 19.88 -5.30 2.27
N CYS A 595 19.93 -5.88 3.47
CA CYS A 595 19.23 -5.39 4.67
C CYS A 595 17.69 -5.37 4.54
N GLY A 596 17.09 -6.13 3.62
CA GLY A 596 15.67 -6.42 3.67
C GLY A 596 15.34 -7.15 4.97
N TRP A 597 14.19 -6.85 5.57
CA TRP A 597 13.93 -7.27 6.95
C TRP A 597 13.98 -8.79 7.19
N ASN A 598 13.42 -9.60 6.29
CA ASN A 598 13.52 -11.07 6.39
C ASN A 598 14.98 -11.55 6.46
N SER A 599 15.84 -11.09 5.56
CA SER A 599 17.26 -11.47 5.55
C SER A 599 18.00 -10.95 6.79
N THR A 600 17.59 -9.80 7.33
CA THR A 600 18.15 -9.27 8.57
C THR A 600 17.80 -10.19 9.75
N LEU A 601 16.55 -10.63 9.86
CA LEU A 601 16.12 -11.60 10.87
C LEU A 601 16.75 -12.98 10.71
N GLU A 602 16.93 -13.46 9.49
CA GLU A 602 17.61 -14.74 9.22
C GLU A 602 19.07 -14.68 9.66
N GLY A 603 19.79 -13.59 9.36
CA GLY A 603 21.17 -13.37 9.85
C GLY A 603 21.26 -13.25 11.37
N VAL A 604 20.33 -12.51 12.00
CA VAL A 604 20.20 -12.42 13.47
C VAL A 604 19.93 -13.78 14.10
N SER A 605 19.01 -14.56 13.54
CA SER A 605 18.61 -15.87 14.08
C SER A 605 19.70 -16.93 13.93
N ALA A 606 20.52 -16.82 12.89
CA ALA A 606 21.73 -17.63 12.70
C ALA A 606 22.93 -17.16 13.56
N GLY A 607 22.83 -15.99 14.22
CA GLY A 607 23.90 -15.44 15.05
C GLY A 607 25.10 -14.90 14.27
N LEU A 608 24.87 -14.44 13.05
CA LEU A 608 25.90 -13.96 12.13
C LEU A 608 26.05 -12.44 12.14
N PRO A 609 27.28 -11.91 12.06
CA PRO A 609 27.51 -10.50 11.80
C PRO A 609 27.31 -10.20 10.30
N MET A 610 26.91 -8.96 9.98
CA MET A 610 26.45 -8.59 8.63
C MET A 610 27.34 -7.52 7.97
N ILE A 611 27.53 -7.62 6.65
CA ILE A 611 27.90 -6.46 5.82
C ILE A 611 26.62 -5.88 5.24
N THR A 612 26.32 -4.63 5.59
CA THR A 612 25.08 -3.96 5.19
C THR A 612 25.25 -3.27 3.84
N TRP A 613 24.36 -3.59 2.91
CA TRP A 613 24.28 -3.03 1.57
C TRP A 613 22.84 -2.62 1.23
N PRO A 614 22.25 -1.62 1.91
CA PRO A 614 20.89 -1.19 1.60
C PRO A 614 20.75 -0.71 0.14
N LEU A 615 19.63 -1.07 -0.51
CA LEU A 615 19.37 -0.83 -1.93
C LEU A 615 18.09 -0.01 -2.19
N SER A 616 17.02 -0.30 -1.45
CA SER A 616 15.66 0.22 -1.67
C SER A 616 14.78 0.07 -0.41
N ALA A 617 13.46 0.25 -0.55
CA ALA A 617 12.45 0.04 0.50
C ALA A 617 12.83 0.71 1.84
N GLU A 618 12.74 -0.03 2.96
CA GLU A 618 13.07 0.36 4.33
C GLU A 618 14.54 0.07 4.72
N GLN A 619 15.34 -0.45 3.80
CA GLN A 619 16.62 -1.11 4.08
C GLN A 619 17.67 -0.18 4.68
N PHE A 620 17.65 1.11 4.33
CA PHE A 620 18.53 2.12 4.94
C PHE A 620 18.21 2.35 6.43
N TYR A 621 16.96 2.14 6.86
CA TYR A 621 16.63 2.13 8.29
C TYR A 621 17.13 0.83 8.95
N ASN A 622 16.94 -0.33 8.30
CA ASN A 622 17.44 -1.61 8.82
C ASN A 622 18.98 -1.61 8.96
N GLU A 623 19.72 -0.99 8.04
CA GLU A 623 21.17 -0.76 8.17
C GLU A 623 21.52 -0.04 9.50
N LYS A 624 20.75 0.99 9.87
CA LYS A 624 20.98 1.76 11.10
C LYS A 624 20.72 0.93 12.35
N LEU A 625 19.65 0.14 12.37
CA LEU A 625 19.40 -0.83 13.44
C LEU A 625 20.58 -1.82 13.59
N VAL A 626 21.01 -2.44 12.48
CA VAL A 626 22.11 -3.44 12.47
C VAL A 626 23.45 -2.85 12.91
N THR A 627 23.80 -1.65 12.43
CA THR A 627 25.16 -1.09 12.57
C THR A 627 25.33 -0.15 13.77
N GLU A 628 24.31 0.64 14.12
CA GLU A 628 24.41 1.69 15.14
C GLU A 628 23.78 1.26 16.48
N VAL A 629 22.64 0.55 16.45
CA VAL A 629 21.93 0.08 17.65
C VAL A 629 22.43 -1.29 18.10
N LEU A 630 22.24 -2.32 17.27
CA LEU A 630 22.63 -3.71 17.58
C LEU A 630 24.15 -3.89 17.60
N LYS A 631 24.86 -3.15 16.73
CA LYS A 631 26.32 -3.21 16.55
C LYS A 631 26.77 -4.63 16.19
N ILE A 632 26.11 -5.20 15.19
CA ILE A 632 26.40 -6.54 14.63
C ILE A 632 26.74 -6.49 13.14
N GLY A 633 27.07 -5.31 12.59
CA GLY A 633 27.45 -5.22 11.19
C GLY A 633 28.27 -4.01 10.79
N ILE A 634 28.78 -4.07 9.57
CA ILE A 634 29.66 -3.09 8.92
C ILE A 634 28.97 -2.58 7.65
N ARG A 635 28.91 -1.26 7.49
CA ARG A 635 28.44 -0.60 6.26
C ARG A 635 29.42 -0.82 5.13
N VAL A 636 28.94 -1.31 3.98
CA VAL A 636 29.76 -1.38 2.75
C VAL A 636 29.93 0.00 2.09
N GLY A 637 29.10 0.98 2.46
CA GLY A 637 29.11 2.33 1.89
C GLY A 637 28.21 2.51 0.67
N SER A 638 27.04 1.85 0.67
CA SER A 638 25.87 2.23 -0.15
C SER A 638 25.24 3.50 0.43
N GLU A 639 24.93 4.48 -0.42
CA GLU A 639 24.56 5.84 -0.01
C GLU A 639 23.30 6.39 -0.71
N GLU A 640 22.78 5.69 -1.72
CA GLU A 640 21.61 6.12 -2.50
C GLU A 640 20.49 5.07 -2.48
N TRP A 641 19.30 5.49 -2.09
CA TRP A 641 18.07 4.76 -2.30
C TRP A 641 17.65 4.85 -3.76
N ALA A 642 17.43 3.69 -4.39
CA ALA A 642 16.84 3.61 -5.71
C ALA A 642 15.71 2.58 -5.74
N SER A 643 14.77 2.76 -6.65
CA SER A 643 13.76 1.76 -6.99
C SER A 643 14.43 0.43 -7.38
N TRP A 644 13.77 -0.70 -7.14
CA TRP A 644 14.29 -2.04 -7.49
C TRP A 644 14.54 -2.21 -9.01
N ASN A 645 13.91 -1.38 -9.85
CA ASN A 645 14.05 -1.38 -11.32
C ASN A 645 14.82 -0.17 -11.86
N MET A 646 15.51 0.60 -11.01
CA MET A 646 16.34 1.74 -11.43
C MET A 646 17.81 1.48 -11.14
N GLU A 647 18.67 1.92 -12.04
CA GLU A 647 20.10 1.97 -11.77
C GLU A 647 20.42 3.02 -10.69
N ARG A 648 21.41 2.71 -9.85
CA ARG A 648 21.95 3.61 -8.82
C ARG A 648 23.08 4.42 -9.44
N LYS A 649 23.08 5.72 -9.19
CA LYS A 649 24.11 6.65 -9.67
C LYS A 649 25.42 6.47 -8.89
N ILE A 650 25.31 6.13 -7.61
CA ILE A 650 26.46 5.88 -6.74
C ILE A 650 26.79 4.38 -6.74
N VAL A 651 27.83 4.00 -7.50
CA VAL A 651 28.40 2.66 -7.51
C VAL A 651 29.30 2.46 -6.28
N VAL A 652 29.16 1.32 -5.60
CA VAL A 652 30.09 0.89 -4.55
C VAL A 652 31.25 0.13 -5.21
N GLY A 653 32.39 0.80 -5.34
CA GLY A 653 33.60 0.21 -5.95
C GLY A 653 34.23 -0.91 -5.13
N LYS A 654 34.98 -1.79 -5.81
CA LYS A 654 35.63 -3.00 -5.30
C LYS A 654 36.49 -2.78 -4.04
N ASP A 655 37.10 -1.60 -3.88
CA ASP A 655 37.92 -1.31 -2.71
C ASP A 655 37.08 -1.15 -1.43
N LYS A 656 35.87 -0.55 -1.54
CA LYS A 656 34.89 -0.52 -0.45
C LYS A 656 34.41 -1.94 -0.11
N VAL A 657 34.11 -2.74 -1.13
CA VAL A 657 33.69 -4.15 -0.97
C VAL A 657 34.78 -4.98 -0.28
N LYS A 658 36.01 -4.95 -0.80
CA LYS A 658 37.19 -5.61 -0.24
C LYS A 658 37.43 -5.20 1.22
N ALA A 659 37.41 -3.89 1.51
CA ALA A 659 37.62 -3.39 2.85
C ALA A 659 36.55 -3.89 3.84
N ALA A 660 35.27 -3.92 3.44
CA ALA A 660 34.19 -4.46 4.27
C ALA A 660 34.36 -5.97 4.53
N VAL A 661 34.69 -6.75 3.48
CA VAL A 661 34.91 -8.21 3.59
C VAL A 661 36.10 -8.54 4.48
N VAL A 662 37.26 -7.92 4.25
CA VAL A 662 38.47 -8.14 5.06
C VAL A 662 38.26 -7.69 6.51
N ARG A 663 37.52 -6.59 6.74
CA ARG A 663 37.21 -6.12 8.10
C ARG A 663 36.27 -7.08 8.83
N LEU A 664 35.21 -7.58 8.18
CA LEU A 664 34.30 -8.56 8.78
C LEU A 664 35.01 -9.89 9.05
N MET A 665 35.64 -10.47 8.01
CA MET A 665 36.17 -11.84 8.04
C MET A 665 37.60 -11.95 8.61
N GLY A 666 38.27 -10.83 8.89
CA GLY A 666 39.66 -10.79 9.36
C GLY A 666 39.90 -11.18 10.81
N GLY A 667 38.85 -11.52 11.57
CA GLY A 667 38.97 -12.03 12.95
C GLY A 667 39.45 -11.02 13.99
N GLY A 668 39.33 -9.71 13.72
CA GLY A 668 39.72 -8.65 14.65
C GLY A 668 38.82 -8.57 15.89
N VAL A 669 39.24 -7.79 16.90
CA VAL A 669 38.49 -7.59 18.16
C VAL A 669 37.04 -7.14 17.90
N GLU A 670 36.84 -6.26 16.90
CA GLU A 670 35.52 -5.80 16.47
C GLU A 670 34.66 -6.96 15.93
N THR A 671 35.21 -7.81 15.05
CA THR A 671 34.53 -9.02 14.55
C THR A 671 34.12 -9.95 15.69
N VAL A 672 35.01 -10.20 16.64
CA VAL A 672 34.74 -11.09 17.78
C VAL A 672 33.59 -10.56 18.63
N GLU A 673 33.56 -9.25 18.91
CA GLU A 673 32.47 -8.62 19.67
C GLU A 673 31.15 -8.58 18.88
N MET A 674 31.17 -8.33 17.56
CA MET A 674 29.98 -8.42 16.71
C MET A 674 29.42 -9.85 16.68
N MET A 675 30.27 -10.87 16.50
CA MET A 675 29.85 -12.28 16.58
C MET A 675 29.27 -12.63 17.95
N ARG A 676 29.87 -12.15 19.04
CA ARG A 676 29.36 -12.38 20.39
C ARG A 676 27.96 -11.78 20.57
N ARG A 677 27.73 -10.56 20.09
CA ARG A 677 26.41 -9.89 20.11
C ARG A 677 25.38 -10.63 19.26
N ALA A 678 25.75 -10.98 18.02
CA ALA A 678 24.87 -11.71 17.11
C ALA A 678 24.44 -13.05 17.71
N LYS A 679 25.37 -13.82 18.31
CA LYS A 679 25.06 -15.07 19.02
C LYS A 679 24.13 -14.87 20.21
N VAL A 680 24.28 -13.81 21.00
CA VAL A 680 23.33 -13.49 22.08
C VAL A 680 21.92 -13.23 21.52
N LEU A 681 21.82 -12.44 20.44
CA LEU A 681 20.54 -12.16 19.79
C LEU A 681 19.89 -13.40 19.15
N ALA A 682 20.68 -14.33 18.62
CA ALA A 682 20.19 -15.62 18.10
C ALA A 682 19.56 -16.48 19.21
N GLU A 683 20.14 -16.49 20.41
CA GLU A 683 19.60 -17.21 21.54
C GLU A 683 18.34 -16.53 22.13
N GLU A 684 18.26 -15.19 22.10
CA GLU A 684 17.00 -14.48 22.41
C GLU A 684 15.92 -14.72 21.34
N ALA A 685 16.29 -14.78 20.07
CA ALA A 685 15.38 -15.07 18.96
C ALA A 685 14.70 -16.45 19.12
N LYS A 686 15.46 -17.47 19.52
CA LYS A 686 14.95 -18.81 19.85
C LYS A 686 14.03 -18.75 21.07
N ARG A 687 14.49 -18.18 22.18
CA ARG A 687 13.68 -18.02 23.41
C ARG A 687 12.36 -17.28 23.17
N ALA A 688 12.33 -16.30 22.26
CA ALA A 688 11.14 -15.52 21.99
C ALA A 688 9.99 -16.37 21.38
N VAL A 689 10.31 -17.39 20.58
CA VAL A 689 9.33 -18.26 19.90
C VAL A 689 9.09 -19.61 20.60
N GLU A 690 9.86 -19.92 21.66
CA GLU A 690 9.61 -21.06 22.55
C GLU A 690 8.41 -20.81 23.47
N VAL A 691 7.84 -21.88 24.04
CA VAL A 691 6.66 -21.79 24.93
C VAL A 691 6.96 -20.89 26.13
N GLY A 692 6.13 -19.85 26.32
CA GLY A 692 6.34 -18.82 27.35
C GLY A 692 7.26 -17.67 26.94
N GLY A 693 7.86 -17.73 25.74
CA GLY A 693 8.65 -16.67 25.12
C GLY A 693 7.83 -15.43 24.75
N SER A 694 8.49 -14.29 24.54
CA SER A 694 7.79 -13.02 24.28
C SER A 694 6.88 -13.06 23.06
N SER A 695 7.34 -13.70 21.97
CA SER A 695 6.59 -13.76 20.72
C SER A 695 5.53 -14.85 20.73
N PHE A 696 5.80 -15.97 21.40
CA PHE A 696 4.81 -17.01 21.68
C PHE A 696 3.62 -16.42 22.47
N ASN A 697 3.89 -15.66 23.53
CA ASN A 697 2.86 -15.03 24.34
C ASN A 697 2.08 -13.94 23.57
N ASP A 698 2.73 -13.20 22.67
CA ASP A 698 2.07 -12.19 21.83
C ASP A 698 1.17 -12.83 20.75
N VAL A 699 1.47 -14.06 20.28
CA VAL A 699 0.55 -14.87 19.45
C VAL A 699 -0.70 -15.27 20.26
N ASP A 700 -0.52 -15.84 21.45
CA ASP A 700 -1.63 -16.20 22.33
C ASP A 700 -2.49 -14.98 22.73
N ALA A 701 -1.85 -13.86 23.05
CA ALA A 701 -2.53 -12.60 23.34
C ALA A 701 -3.38 -12.12 22.16
N LEU A 702 -2.87 -12.24 20.92
CA LEU A 702 -3.66 -11.89 19.74
C LEU A 702 -4.84 -12.83 19.51
N ILE A 703 -4.65 -14.14 19.68
CA ILE A 703 -5.74 -15.13 19.54
C ILE A 703 -6.85 -14.85 20.57
N ASN A 704 -6.48 -14.50 21.81
CA ASN A 704 -7.43 -14.09 22.84
C ASN A 704 -8.13 -12.77 22.51
N ASP A 705 -7.42 -11.77 21.97
CA ASP A 705 -8.01 -10.50 21.55
C ASP A 705 -8.99 -10.66 20.37
N ILE A 706 -8.77 -11.64 19.49
CA ILE A 706 -9.73 -12.01 18.42
C ILE A 706 -10.96 -12.72 19.02
N ASN A 707 -10.76 -13.69 19.93
CA ASN A 707 -11.86 -14.40 20.60
C ASN A 707 -12.82 -13.47 21.35
N ASN A 708 -12.30 -12.41 21.97
CA ASN A 708 -13.09 -11.43 22.72
C ASN A 708 -13.65 -10.29 21.83
N TYR A 709 -13.48 -10.35 20.50
CA TYR A 709 -13.95 -9.29 19.62
C TYR A 709 -15.48 -9.28 19.50
N GLY A 710 -16.13 -8.27 20.08
CA GLY A 710 -17.58 -8.06 19.98
C GLY A 710 -18.41 -8.76 21.05
N SER A 711 -17.78 -9.32 22.09
CA SER A 711 -18.43 -9.79 23.33
C SER A 711 -18.91 -8.63 24.23
#